data_AF-A0A517XVI1-F1
#
_entry.id   AF-A0A517XVI1-F1
#
_cell.length_a   1.000
_cell.length_b   1.000
_cell.length_c   1.000
_cell.angle_alpha   90.00
_cell.angle_beta   90.00
_cell.angle_gamma   90.00
#
_symmetry.space_group_name_H-M   'P 1'
#
loop_
_entity.id
_entity.type
_entity.pdbx_description
1 polymer ?
#
loop_
_entity_poly.entity_id
_entity_poly.type
_entity_poly.pdbx_seq_one_letter_code
_entity_poly.pdbx_strand_id
1 'polypeptide(L)'
;MLTSFRPAAVALAFGLALVVTASPAQPPEVEDIKPKLKKIVVDDPDPLPPKGPTTGPTGDPSVKLDELAAAAKAATNPAIKAAFEKYLVPFDRLTGATGAVRVKPIPVHRSGGLPAEFGVQELSPTGVPGPSKNVAKSEVRRFEHFEEMMLIEADVWLKRSGAPDGGPPPEFLAGAEKLLAAGLRYHDYAKANNLRTGKQWDEVRRPLYEKLKEARIRDLRQATTAGEWARVREAAGRIIAAYPNDPVMAKEAAEARVAEAERLLRTKQFGDQVLARELLDDFELKFPGAGGDPVKRARKELSDEAQRFFTLARADKANGNPVRARDYARQAEALDPNLPGLRELARDLGTGSTTLTVGARVFPERLSPVTARFDSERQAVELLFESLLDEIPDPAGGARYRPSVALGMPAVVPGGRELGVRSFPPRGDQEPGFDSSDVAETIKLYRTRPELWAGYSLPWISDLPIPTGPAGVRIAFQHGHPDPRALLTFKLLPATWLSRNARRVDDADFSARPTGTGPFRFGTSSVDPKTGGKTLTLVDNPNFGRTRDRAGLPHLREVRFVELSKIADPFAEFRGGRLNIIPDLTPTELSKALAQNAAELGGHGQVFTAGTNRRVFVLALNIRRPPFQSRDLRRGLGLAIDRDEILQQVYGTVPAQYRRTTGPMTGPFPPGSWAGAKGTGGLPTPLMDRTQAIVHFARYMTTPSAPRSLKLSYPTGDPVAQTACEKIKAQIESLFKDVAVGSRLTLELDPREPRDFLRHVESEQRYDLAYLPFDYPDDWHPFGLAAFLDPDAAGRDGRNVTGFLSAGTNPDEKDRELGGELAAFREHRDFAGDLMPRAQRVHTQFIERMPFVPLWQLDRHTLVSGKLKVVIDDGADPVTADRLNPAVLFQNAARWKME
;
A
#
# COMPACT_ATOMS: atom_id res chain seq x y z
N MET A 1 -3.98 52.53 37.80
CA MET A 1 -3.76 53.64 36.84
C MET A 1 -3.61 52.99 35.46
N LEU A 2 -4.71 52.90 34.70
CA LEU A 2 -5.14 53.87 33.67
C LEU A 2 -4.17 53.83 32.46
N THR A 3 -4.53 53.66 31.19
CA THR A 3 -5.84 53.70 30.51
C THR A 3 -5.69 53.20 29.06
N SER A 4 -6.75 52.53 28.59
CA SER A 4 -7.31 52.42 27.23
C SER A 4 -6.80 53.34 26.11
N PHE A 5 -6.78 52.83 24.86
CA PHE A 5 -7.32 53.56 23.69
C PHE A 5 -7.83 52.62 22.57
N ARG A 6 -9.05 52.94 22.10
CA ARG A 6 -9.73 52.63 20.82
C ARG A 6 -10.73 53.82 20.62
N PRO A 7 -11.38 54.04 19.46
CA PRO A 7 -11.11 53.70 18.06
C PRO A 7 -11.32 54.91 17.10
N ALA A 8 -11.09 54.76 15.79
CA ALA A 8 -11.81 55.52 14.76
C ALA A 8 -11.70 54.84 13.38
N ALA A 9 -12.83 54.76 12.68
CA ALA A 9 -13.01 54.23 11.34
C ALA A 9 -13.29 55.39 10.37
N VAL A 10 -12.82 55.30 9.12
CA VAL A 10 -13.42 55.97 7.95
C VAL A 10 -13.23 55.07 6.71
N ALA A 11 -14.30 54.93 5.94
CA ALA A 11 -14.41 54.19 4.68
C ALA A 11 -14.23 55.10 3.46
N LEU A 12 -13.69 54.58 2.34
CA LEU A 12 -14.34 54.47 1.00
C LEU A 12 -13.32 54.27 -0.15
N ALA A 13 -13.57 53.23 -0.95
CA ALA A 13 -13.60 53.14 -2.42
C ALA A 13 -12.39 53.47 -3.33
N PHE A 14 -12.46 52.85 -4.54
CA PHE A 14 -11.59 52.87 -5.74
C PHE A 14 -10.41 51.88 -5.72
N GLY A 15 -10.13 51.09 -6.76
CA GLY A 15 -10.65 50.99 -8.12
C GLY A 15 -9.68 50.09 -8.90
N LEU A 16 -10.19 49.10 -9.64
CA LEU A 16 -9.41 48.21 -10.49
C LEU A 16 -8.63 48.97 -11.56
N ALA A 17 -7.34 48.68 -11.72
CA ALA A 17 -6.63 48.75 -12.99
C ALA A 17 -5.36 47.87 -12.94
N LEU A 18 -5.44 46.69 -13.54
CA LEU A 18 -4.31 45.77 -13.76
C LEU A 18 -3.89 45.93 -15.22
N VAL A 19 -2.75 46.59 -15.47
CA VAL A 19 -2.11 46.66 -16.79
C VAL A 19 -1.18 45.45 -16.91
N VAL A 20 -1.61 44.48 -17.71
CA VAL A 20 -0.78 43.34 -18.15
C VAL A 20 -0.07 43.76 -19.43
N THR A 21 1.26 43.88 -19.39
CA THR A 21 2.08 44.00 -20.60
C THR A 21 2.26 42.62 -21.22
N ALA A 22 1.57 42.40 -22.33
CA ALA A 22 1.75 41.24 -23.19
C ALA A 22 3.05 41.35 -24.00
N SER A 23 3.80 40.24 -24.07
CA SER A 23 4.75 39.97 -25.16
C SER A 23 4.33 38.68 -25.87
N PRO A 24 4.61 38.59 -27.18
CA PRO A 24 3.73 37.92 -28.13
C PRO A 24 3.92 36.41 -28.12
N ALA A 25 2.80 35.70 -28.11
CA ALA A 25 2.76 34.28 -28.40
C ALA A 25 3.33 34.04 -29.81
N GLN A 26 4.39 33.23 -29.89
CA GLN A 26 4.80 32.60 -31.14
C GLN A 26 3.65 31.72 -31.68
N PRO A 27 3.51 31.64 -33.02
CA PRO A 27 2.37 31.02 -33.67
C PRO A 27 2.32 29.52 -33.38
N PRO A 28 1.12 28.92 -33.33
CA PRO A 28 0.99 27.48 -33.16
C PRO A 28 1.58 26.79 -34.39
N GLU A 29 2.59 25.96 -34.14
CA GLU A 29 3.15 25.05 -35.12
C GLU A 29 2.04 24.13 -35.63
N VAL A 30 1.86 24.12 -36.95
CA VAL A 30 0.90 23.33 -37.69
C VAL A 30 1.43 21.90 -37.75
N GLU A 31 0.88 21.00 -36.94
CA GLU A 31 0.96 19.57 -37.23
C GLU A 31 -0.10 19.19 -38.25
N ASP A 32 0.38 18.71 -39.39
CA ASP A 32 -0.42 17.99 -40.37
C ASP A 32 -1.13 16.77 -39.77
N ILE A 33 -2.29 16.51 -40.36
CA ILE A 33 -3.40 15.63 -39.98
C ILE A 33 -2.93 14.18 -39.68
N LYS A 34 -3.06 13.66 -38.45
CA LYS A 34 -4.23 12.96 -37.81
C LYS A 34 -4.80 11.78 -38.64
N PRO A 35 -5.41 10.72 -38.04
CA PRO A 35 -6.54 10.92 -37.11
C PRO A 35 -6.77 9.82 -36.04
N LYS A 36 -7.56 9.99 -34.97
CA LYS A 36 -8.24 11.13 -34.33
C LYS A 36 -8.68 10.62 -32.95
N LEU A 37 -8.12 11.18 -31.88
CA LEU A 37 -8.80 11.26 -30.59
C LEU A 37 -9.64 12.56 -30.58
N LYS A 38 -10.89 12.48 -30.11
CA LYS A 38 -11.70 13.65 -29.73
C LYS A 38 -12.22 13.49 -28.30
N LYS A 39 -11.74 14.39 -27.43
CA LYS A 39 -12.41 15.21 -26.40
C LYS A 39 -13.67 14.65 -25.73
N ILE A 40 -13.66 14.61 -24.39
CA ILE A 40 -14.86 14.75 -23.57
C ILE A 40 -14.64 15.93 -22.59
N VAL A 41 -15.63 16.81 -22.62
CA VAL A 41 -15.88 17.95 -21.73
C VAL A 41 -16.59 17.42 -20.48
N VAL A 42 -16.25 17.96 -19.31
CA VAL A 42 -16.98 17.76 -18.05
C VAL A 42 -18.14 18.75 -18.02
N ASP A 43 -19.35 18.23 -17.85
CA ASP A 43 -20.50 18.92 -17.26
C ASP A 43 -21.23 17.89 -16.37
N ASP A 44 -21.32 18.17 -15.07
CA ASP A 44 -22.40 17.72 -14.18
C ASP A 44 -23.44 18.86 -14.17
N PRO A 45 -24.76 18.61 -14.07
CA PRO A 45 -25.35 17.71 -13.07
C PRO A 45 -26.53 16.83 -13.57
N ASP A 46 -26.99 15.97 -12.66
CA ASP A 46 -28.15 15.05 -12.68
C ASP A 46 -27.90 13.58 -13.09
N PRO A 47 -28.56 12.62 -12.40
CA PRO A 47 -28.01 11.30 -12.14
C PRO A 47 -28.10 10.40 -13.38
N LEU A 48 -26.96 10.19 -14.03
CA LEU A 48 -26.83 9.23 -15.12
C LEU A 48 -26.56 7.80 -14.60
N PRO A 49 -27.02 6.77 -15.33
CA PRO A 49 -26.92 5.37 -14.91
C PRO A 49 -25.47 4.85 -14.91
N PRO A 50 -25.15 3.85 -14.06
CA PRO A 50 -23.77 3.44 -13.79
C PRO A 50 -23.08 2.86 -15.03
N LYS A 51 -21.82 3.24 -15.26
CA LYS A 51 -20.91 2.66 -16.28
C LYS A 51 -19.89 1.72 -15.62
N GLY A 52 -20.00 0.41 -15.90
CA GLY A 52 -19.02 -0.62 -15.56
C GLY A 52 -19.52 -2.02 -16.00
N PRO A 53 -18.64 -2.96 -16.41
CA PRO A 53 -18.98 -3.97 -17.40
C PRO A 53 -19.78 -5.14 -16.80
N THR A 54 -21.01 -5.33 -17.25
CA THR A 54 -21.60 -6.67 -17.23
C THR A 54 -20.95 -7.46 -18.36
N THR A 55 -20.35 -8.60 -18.05
CA THR A 55 -19.99 -9.64 -19.03
C THR A 55 -21.24 -10.01 -19.83
N GLY A 56 -21.42 -9.33 -20.96
CA GLY A 56 -22.56 -9.44 -21.86
C GLY A 56 -22.07 -9.49 -23.31
N PRO A 57 -22.90 -9.98 -24.22
CA PRO A 57 -22.48 -10.40 -25.55
C PRO A 57 -21.93 -9.23 -26.40
N THR A 58 -20.98 -9.55 -27.26
CA THR A 58 -20.06 -8.64 -27.97
C THR A 58 -20.64 -7.95 -29.22
N GLY A 59 -21.95 -7.70 -29.28
CA GLY A 59 -22.64 -7.15 -30.46
C GLY A 59 -23.27 -5.77 -30.25
N ASP A 60 -23.43 -4.99 -31.32
CA ASP A 60 -24.19 -3.72 -31.30
C ASP A 60 -25.67 -4.01 -31.02
N PRO A 61 -26.22 -3.60 -29.85
CA PRO A 61 -27.57 -3.95 -29.44
C PRO A 61 -28.65 -3.28 -30.28
N SER A 62 -28.31 -2.34 -31.19
CA SER A 62 -29.26 -1.77 -32.15
C SER A 62 -29.52 -2.64 -33.37
N VAL A 63 -28.63 -3.60 -33.65
CA VAL A 63 -28.76 -4.53 -34.78
C VAL A 63 -29.35 -5.84 -34.31
N LYS A 64 -28.86 -6.35 -33.17
CA LYS A 64 -29.28 -7.65 -32.65
C LYS A 64 -28.99 -7.77 -31.15
N LEU A 65 -29.95 -8.29 -30.41
CA LEU A 65 -29.82 -8.60 -28.99
C LEU A 65 -29.33 -10.04 -28.82
N ASP A 66 -28.02 -10.25 -28.88
CA ASP A 66 -27.40 -11.58 -28.80
C ASP A 66 -27.74 -12.35 -27.52
N GLU A 67 -28.02 -11.65 -26.43
CA GLU A 67 -28.49 -12.26 -25.18
C GLU A 67 -29.87 -12.89 -25.30
N LEU A 68 -30.77 -12.27 -26.08
CA LEU A 68 -32.07 -12.86 -26.40
C LEU A 68 -31.90 -14.00 -27.40
N ALA A 69 -30.92 -13.93 -28.31
CA ALA A 69 -30.59 -15.05 -29.20
C ALA A 69 -30.15 -16.30 -28.41
N ALA A 70 -29.25 -16.10 -27.44
CA ALA A 70 -28.81 -17.16 -26.55
C ALA A 70 -29.96 -17.67 -25.66
N ALA A 71 -30.78 -16.75 -25.13
CA ALA A 71 -31.93 -17.11 -24.31
C ALA A 71 -33.00 -17.88 -25.10
N ALA A 72 -33.25 -17.54 -26.37
CA ALA A 72 -34.16 -18.27 -27.26
C ALA A 72 -33.69 -19.71 -27.51
N LYS A 73 -32.38 -19.91 -27.70
CA LYS A 73 -31.80 -21.26 -27.85
C LYS A 73 -31.92 -22.10 -26.58
N ALA A 74 -31.82 -21.46 -25.42
CA ALA A 74 -31.92 -22.12 -24.12
C ALA A 74 -33.38 -22.29 -23.62
N ALA A 75 -34.35 -21.60 -24.22
CA ALA A 75 -35.74 -21.62 -23.78
C ALA A 75 -36.43 -22.93 -24.20
N THR A 76 -36.92 -23.68 -23.22
CA THR A 76 -37.71 -24.90 -23.42
C THR A 76 -39.19 -24.59 -23.65
N ASN A 77 -39.70 -23.46 -23.13
CA ASN A 77 -41.08 -23.04 -23.32
C ASN A 77 -41.28 -22.38 -24.70
N PRO A 78 -42.17 -22.90 -25.57
CA PRO A 78 -42.37 -22.35 -26.92
C PRO A 78 -42.80 -20.89 -26.95
N ALA A 79 -43.60 -20.44 -25.97
CA ALA A 79 -44.07 -19.05 -25.91
C ALA A 79 -42.93 -18.08 -25.55
N ILE A 80 -42.06 -18.47 -24.62
CA ILE A 80 -40.89 -17.67 -24.24
C ILE A 80 -39.89 -17.61 -25.40
N LYS A 81 -39.64 -18.76 -26.04
CA LYS A 81 -38.76 -18.83 -27.21
C LYS A 81 -39.25 -17.93 -28.34
N ALA A 82 -40.53 -18.02 -28.70
CA ALA A 82 -41.13 -17.18 -29.74
C ALA A 82 -41.03 -15.68 -29.41
N ALA A 83 -41.19 -15.29 -28.14
CA ALA A 83 -41.04 -13.90 -27.73
C ALA A 83 -39.58 -13.41 -27.79
N PHE A 84 -38.60 -14.21 -27.39
CA PHE A 84 -37.19 -13.86 -27.54
C PHE A 84 -36.78 -13.73 -29.02
N GLU A 85 -37.27 -14.61 -29.88
CA GLU A 85 -37.05 -14.52 -31.34
C GLU A 85 -37.73 -13.29 -31.94
N LYS A 86 -38.94 -12.95 -31.48
CA LYS A 86 -39.69 -11.74 -31.89
C LYS A 86 -38.93 -10.46 -31.59
N TYR A 87 -38.32 -10.34 -30.41
CA TYR A 87 -37.60 -9.13 -29.97
C TYR A 87 -36.09 -9.15 -30.25
N LEU A 88 -35.61 -10.11 -31.04
CA LEU A 88 -34.19 -10.31 -31.34
C LEU A 88 -33.55 -9.08 -32.01
N VAL A 89 -34.29 -8.41 -32.89
CA VAL A 89 -33.87 -7.17 -33.56
C VAL A 89 -34.78 -6.05 -33.07
N PRO A 90 -34.24 -4.96 -32.48
CA PRO A 90 -35.06 -3.86 -31.99
C PRO A 90 -35.93 -3.24 -33.08
N PHE A 91 -37.21 -3.00 -32.78
CA PHE A 91 -38.17 -2.41 -33.73
C PHE A 91 -39.27 -1.64 -33.01
N ASP A 92 -39.72 -0.56 -33.64
CA ASP A 92 -40.99 0.09 -33.31
C ASP A 92 -42.10 -0.46 -34.21
N ARG A 93 -43.35 -0.36 -33.78
CA ARG A 93 -44.51 -0.75 -34.58
C ARG A 93 -45.32 0.48 -34.95
N LEU A 94 -45.42 0.75 -36.25
CA LEU A 94 -46.27 1.77 -36.83
C LEU A 94 -47.54 1.10 -37.36
N THR A 95 -48.71 1.56 -36.92
CA THR A 95 -50.02 1.13 -37.44
C THR A 95 -50.66 2.28 -38.19
N GLY A 96 -50.83 2.12 -39.49
CA GLY A 96 -51.50 3.08 -40.37
C GLY A 96 -52.85 2.56 -40.89
N ALA A 97 -53.36 3.18 -41.94
CA ALA A 97 -54.60 2.75 -42.59
C ALA A 97 -54.49 1.38 -43.29
N THR A 98 -53.29 1.03 -43.78
CA THR A 98 -53.01 -0.18 -44.55
C THR A 98 -52.58 -1.38 -43.69
N GLY A 99 -52.39 -1.20 -42.38
CA GLY A 99 -51.97 -2.25 -41.45
C GLY A 99 -50.85 -1.82 -40.51
N ALA A 100 -50.30 -2.79 -39.77
CA ALA A 100 -49.17 -2.59 -38.87
C ALA A 100 -47.87 -3.10 -39.50
N VAL A 101 -46.82 -2.28 -39.45
CA VAL A 101 -45.49 -2.60 -39.95
C VAL A 101 -44.44 -2.43 -38.87
N ARG A 102 -43.37 -3.24 -38.93
CA ARG A 102 -42.18 -3.08 -38.09
C ARG A 102 -41.30 -2.03 -38.74
N VAL A 103 -40.87 -1.04 -37.98
CA VAL A 103 -39.96 -0.01 -38.45
C VAL A 103 -38.72 0.05 -37.56
N LYS A 104 -37.63 0.54 -38.12
CA LYS A 104 -36.42 0.85 -37.36
C LYS A 104 -36.81 1.81 -36.21
N PRO A 105 -36.32 1.59 -34.98
CA PRO A 105 -36.64 2.47 -33.86
C PRO A 105 -36.38 3.94 -34.19
N ILE A 106 -37.37 4.80 -33.92
CA ILE A 106 -37.32 6.21 -34.29
C ILE A 106 -36.82 7.11 -33.14
N PRO A 107 -36.21 8.28 -33.44
CA PRO A 107 -35.69 9.16 -32.39
C PRO A 107 -36.76 9.73 -31.44
N VAL A 108 -37.94 10.07 -31.95
CA VAL A 108 -38.96 10.82 -31.20
C VAL A 108 -39.96 9.92 -30.48
N HIS A 109 -40.31 10.27 -29.23
CA HIS A 109 -41.34 9.57 -28.49
C HIS A 109 -42.75 10.11 -28.82
N ARG A 110 -43.73 9.24 -29.06
CA ARG A 110 -45.12 9.64 -29.38
C ARG A 110 -45.78 10.63 -28.40
N SER A 111 -45.44 10.58 -27.10
CA SER A 111 -46.03 11.50 -26.10
C SER A 111 -45.49 12.93 -26.22
N GLY A 112 -44.32 13.12 -26.83
CA GLY A 112 -43.75 14.43 -27.14
C GLY A 112 -44.37 15.08 -28.39
N GLY A 113 -45.29 14.39 -29.06
CA GLY A 113 -45.84 14.77 -30.35
C GLY A 113 -44.93 14.35 -31.50
N LEU A 114 -45.45 13.51 -32.40
CA LEU A 114 -44.76 13.21 -33.65
C LEU A 114 -44.67 14.48 -34.54
N PRO A 115 -43.57 14.69 -35.28
CA PRO A 115 -43.46 15.73 -36.31
C PRO A 115 -44.54 15.59 -37.38
N ALA A 116 -44.84 16.68 -38.10
CA ALA A 116 -45.84 16.68 -39.19
C ALA A 116 -45.54 15.59 -40.23
N GLU A 117 -44.26 15.44 -40.58
CA GLU A 117 -43.72 14.31 -41.35
C GLU A 117 -42.42 13.84 -40.70
N PHE A 118 -42.18 12.53 -40.72
CA PHE A 118 -40.94 11.95 -40.23
C PHE A 118 -40.54 10.71 -41.04
N GLY A 119 -39.22 10.48 -41.14
CA GLY A 119 -38.67 9.35 -41.86
C GLY A 119 -38.82 8.05 -41.07
N VAL A 120 -39.34 7.01 -41.71
CA VAL A 120 -39.38 5.64 -41.20
C VAL A 120 -38.70 4.70 -42.18
N GLN A 121 -38.08 3.64 -41.66
CA GLN A 121 -37.53 2.55 -42.46
C GLN A 121 -38.24 1.28 -42.05
N GLU A 122 -39.05 0.71 -42.93
CA GLU A 122 -39.70 -0.58 -42.68
C GLU A 122 -38.64 -1.68 -42.57
N LEU A 123 -38.76 -2.55 -41.58
CA LEU A 123 -37.86 -3.68 -41.36
C LEU A 123 -38.43 -4.92 -42.06
N SER A 124 -37.56 -5.64 -42.77
CA SER A 124 -37.88 -6.97 -43.30
C SER A 124 -38.20 -7.96 -42.16
N PRO A 125 -38.77 -9.15 -42.47
CA PRO A 125 -38.94 -10.21 -41.48
C PRO A 125 -37.65 -10.60 -40.75
N THR A 126 -36.50 -10.45 -41.42
CA THR A 126 -35.15 -10.70 -40.88
C THR A 126 -34.53 -9.50 -40.16
N GLY A 127 -35.25 -8.37 -40.06
CA GLY A 127 -34.80 -7.18 -39.33
C GLY A 127 -33.89 -6.24 -40.13
N VAL A 128 -33.82 -6.40 -41.46
CA VAL A 128 -33.03 -5.53 -42.34
C VAL A 128 -33.84 -4.29 -42.72
N PRO A 129 -33.33 -3.07 -42.54
CA PRO A 129 -34.06 -1.85 -42.89
C PRO A 129 -34.14 -1.66 -44.41
N GLY A 130 -35.35 -1.36 -44.88
CA GLY A 130 -35.63 -0.92 -46.24
C GLY A 130 -35.34 0.57 -46.48
N PRO A 131 -35.69 1.11 -47.67
CA PRO A 131 -35.49 2.51 -47.99
C PRO A 131 -36.26 3.43 -47.04
N SER A 132 -35.69 4.60 -46.73
CA SER A 132 -36.34 5.61 -45.90
C SER A 132 -37.55 6.20 -46.62
N LYS A 133 -38.70 6.18 -45.97
CA LYS A 133 -39.96 6.77 -46.45
C LYS A 133 -40.45 7.80 -45.45
N ASN A 134 -40.90 8.96 -45.93
CA ASN A 134 -41.58 9.92 -45.07
C ASN A 134 -43.03 9.49 -44.85
N VAL A 135 -43.47 9.52 -43.60
CA VAL A 135 -44.85 9.25 -43.21
C VAL A 135 -45.41 10.50 -42.54
N ALA A 136 -46.58 10.94 -43.00
CA ALA A 136 -47.29 12.04 -42.38
C ALA A 136 -47.93 11.58 -41.06
N LYS A 137 -47.89 12.43 -40.03
CA LYS A 137 -48.50 12.14 -38.71
C LYS A 137 -49.97 11.73 -38.83
N SER A 138 -50.71 12.34 -39.77
CA SER A 138 -52.12 12.04 -40.04
C SER A 138 -52.37 10.59 -40.50
N GLU A 139 -51.34 9.90 -41.01
CA GLU A 139 -51.43 8.51 -41.46
C GLU A 139 -51.17 7.50 -40.33
N VAL A 140 -50.69 7.96 -39.18
CA VAL A 140 -50.33 7.11 -38.03
C VAL A 140 -51.51 6.99 -37.07
N ARG A 141 -52.13 5.80 -37.01
CA ARG A 141 -53.22 5.49 -36.05
C ARG A 141 -52.68 5.10 -34.68
N ARG A 142 -51.61 4.31 -34.63
CA ARG A 142 -50.97 3.86 -33.39
C ARG A 142 -49.48 3.68 -33.61
N PHE A 143 -48.69 4.06 -32.61
CA PHE A 143 -47.24 3.91 -32.64
C PHE A 143 -46.76 3.30 -31.32
N GLU A 144 -46.18 2.10 -31.38
CA GLU A 144 -45.72 1.36 -30.20
C GLU A 144 -44.20 1.27 -30.23
N HIS A 145 -43.55 1.68 -29.14
CA HIS A 145 -42.09 1.67 -29.09
C HIS A 145 -41.58 0.32 -28.60
N PHE A 146 -40.40 -0.06 -29.07
CA PHE A 146 -39.72 -1.30 -28.72
C PHE A 146 -39.71 -1.59 -27.22
N GLU A 147 -39.24 -0.62 -26.43
CA GLU A 147 -39.09 -0.66 -24.98
C GLU A 147 -40.41 -0.99 -24.27
N GLU A 148 -41.49 -0.36 -24.72
CA GLU A 148 -42.81 -0.52 -24.12
C GLU A 148 -43.47 -1.84 -24.52
N MET A 149 -43.25 -2.30 -25.76
CA MET A 149 -43.72 -3.61 -26.19
C MET A 149 -43.06 -4.73 -25.36
N MET A 150 -41.76 -4.62 -25.08
CA MET A 150 -41.05 -5.55 -24.20
C MET A 150 -41.57 -5.48 -22.76
N LEU A 151 -41.80 -4.27 -22.24
CA LEU A 151 -42.38 -4.06 -20.91
C LEU A 151 -43.76 -4.74 -20.78
N ILE A 152 -44.63 -4.55 -21.77
CA ILE A 152 -45.97 -5.15 -21.80
C ILE A 152 -45.88 -6.68 -21.83
N GLU A 153 -45.03 -7.23 -22.70
CA GLU A 153 -44.84 -8.69 -22.80
C GLU A 153 -44.31 -9.29 -21.49
N ALA A 154 -43.31 -8.66 -20.87
CA ALA A 154 -42.78 -9.09 -19.59
C ALA A 154 -43.82 -8.99 -18.47
N ASP A 155 -44.63 -7.92 -18.44
CA ASP A 155 -45.67 -7.75 -17.42
C ASP A 155 -46.77 -8.81 -17.52
N VAL A 156 -47.12 -9.26 -18.74
CA VAL A 156 -48.02 -10.40 -18.95
C VAL A 156 -47.45 -11.67 -18.31
N TRP A 157 -46.15 -11.91 -18.41
CA TRP A 157 -45.51 -13.06 -17.79
C TRP A 157 -45.42 -12.94 -16.27
N LEU A 158 -45.09 -11.76 -15.76
CA LEU A 158 -45.02 -11.50 -14.32
C LEU A 158 -46.37 -11.60 -13.59
N LYS A 159 -47.48 -11.47 -14.34
CA LYS A 159 -48.86 -11.62 -13.84
C LYS A 159 -49.40 -13.05 -13.91
N ARG A 160 -48.67 -14.00 -14.52
CA ARG A 160 -49.11 -15.40 -14.54
C ARG A 160 -49.07 -15.97 -13.13
N SER A 161 -49.99 -16.88 -12.85
CA SER A 161 -50.02 -17.68 -11.62
C SER A 161 -49.75 -19.14 -11.98
N GLY A 162 -48.97 -19.83 -11.15
CA GLY A 162 -48.65 -21.24 -11.37
C GLY A 162 -47.46 -21.77 -10.58
N ALA A 163 -46.75 -20.93 -9.84
CA ALA A 163 -45.73 -21.34 -8.89
C ALA A 163 -46.31 -21.68 -7.50
N PRO A 164 -45.56 -22.38 -6.62
CA PRO A 164 -46.01 -22.76 -5.28
C PRO A 164 -46.42 -21.60 -4.37
N ASP A 165 -45.93 -20.39 -4.64
CA ASP A 165 -46.26 -19.14 -3.93
C ASP A 165 -47.42 -18.37 -4.56
N GLY A 166 -48.12 -18.95 -5.55
CA GLY A 166 -49.18 -18.30 -6.32
C GLY A 166 -48.67 -17.31 -7.38
N GLY A 167 -47.35 -17.15 -7.48
CA GLY A 167 -46.68 -16.27 -8.46
C GLY A 167 -46.44 -16.92 -9.82
N PRO A 168 -45.69 -16.25 -10.71
CA PRO A 168 -45.34 -16.79 -12.01
C PRO A 168 -44.40 -17.99 -11.90
N PRO A 169 -44.56 -19.04 -12.73
CA PRO A 169 -43.60 -20.14 -12.79
C PRO A 169 -42.17 -19.64 -13.04
N PRO A 170 -41.13 -20.30 -12.48
CA PRO A 170 -39.73 -19.86 -12.56
C PRO A 170 -39.26 -19.51 -13.97
N GLU A 171 -39.69 -20.27 -14.98
CA GLU A 171 -39.32 -20.04 -16.38
C GLU A 171 -39.89 -18.74 -16.95
N PHE A 172 -41.13 -18.36 -16.57
CA PHE A 172 -41.73 -17.08 -16.99
C PHE A 172 -41.11 -15.90 -16.27
N LEU A 173 -40.71 -16.09 -15.00
CA LEU A 173 -40.00 -15.07 -14.22
C LEU A 173 -38.60 -14.80 -14.77
N ALA A 174 -37.83 -15.86 -15.02
CA ALA A 174 -36.53 -15.77 -15.68
C ALA A 174 -36.66 -15.23 -17.12
N GLY A 175 -37.74 -15.58 -17.82
CA GLY A 175 -38.09 -15.05 -19.13
C GLY A 175 -38.27 -13.53 -19.10
N ALA A 176 -39.10 -13.05 -18.16
CA ALA A 176 -39.42 -11.63 -17.99
C ALA A 176 -38.18 -10.82 -17.58
N GLU A 177 -37.35 -11.35 -16.68
CA GLU A 177 -36.09 -10.72 -16.27
C GLU A 177 -35.17 -10.47 -17.48
N LYS A 178 -34.93 -11.50 -18.29
CA LYS A 178 -34.07 -11.39 -19.49
C LYS A 178 -34.62 -10.39 -20.50
N LEU A 179 -35.94 -10.38 -20.70
CA LEU A 179 -36.59 -9.47 -21.63
C LEU A 179 -36.47 -8.02 -21.14
N LEU A 180 -36.75 -7.75 -19.86
CA LEU A 180 -36.64 -6.42 -19.26
C LEU A 180 -35.19 -5.92 -19.21
N ALA A 181 -34.24 -6.79 -18.90
CA ALA A 181 -32.82 -6.45 -18.90
C ALA A 181 -32.33 -6.05 -20.30
N ALA A 182 -32.75 -6.79 -21.34
CA ALA A 182 -32.42 -6.48 -22.72
C ALA A 182 -33.07 -5.17 -23.20
N GLY A 183 -34.34 -4.93 -22.84
CA GLY A 183 -35.04 -3.68 -23.14
C GLY A 183 -34.40 -2.46 -22.49
N LEU A 184 -34.00 -2.57 -21.21
CA LEU A 184 -33.31 -1.51 -20.50
C LEU A 184 -31.91 -1.23 -21.08
N ARG A 185 -31.16 -2.29 -21.44
CA ARG A 185 -29.85 -2.17 -22.09
C ARG A 185 -29.96 -1.44 -23.43
N TYR A 186 -30.93 -1.84 -24.25
CA TYR A 186 -31.20 -1.18 -25.53
C TYR A 186 -31.57 0.30 -25.31
N HIS A 187 -32.46 0.59 -24.36
CA HIS A 187 -32.87 1.96 -24.06
C HIS A 187 -31.68 2.85 -23.70
N ASP A 188 -30.84 2.40 -22.76
CA ASP A 188 -29.65 3.13 -22.30
C ASP A 188 -28.65 3.34 -23.46
N TYR A 189 -28.45 2.33 -24.30
CA TYR A 189 -27.65 2.45 -25.53
C TYR A 189 -28.25 3.45 -26.53
N ALA A 190 -29.55 3.37 -26.77
CA ALA A 190 -30.23 4.16 -27.78
C ALA A 190 -30.28 5.65 -27.39
N LYS A 191 -30.42 5.96 -26.09
CA LYS A 191 -30.24 7.31 -25.56
C LYS A 191 -28.80 7.82 -25.69
N ALA A 192 -27.82 6.98 -25.34
CA ALA A 192 -26.40 7.36 -25.43
C ALA A 192 -25.93 7.63 -26.87
N ASN A 193 -26.54 6.97 -27.86
CA ASN A 193 -26.17 7.08 -29.28
C ASN A 193 -27.15 7.93 -30.10
N ASN A 194 -28.01 8.73 -29.46
CA ASN A 194 -29.00 9.59 -30.11
C ASN A 194 -29.99 8.86 -31.04
N LEU A 195 -30.17 7.55 -30.85
CA LEU A 195 -31.23 6.77 -31.49
C LEU A 195 -32.60 7.03 -30.85
N ARG A 196 -32.63 7.49 -29.59
CA ARG A 196 -33.79 8.06 -28.90
C ARG A 196 -33.44 9.47 -28.41
N THR A 197 -34.18 10.49 -28.84
CA THR A 197 -33.95 11.90 -28.52
C THR A 197 -35.19 12.56 -27.91
N GLY A 198 -34.98 13.45 -26.93
CA GLY A 198 -36.06 14.11 -26.18
C GLY A 198 -36.20 13.62 -24.73
N LYS A 199 -36.78 14.47 -23.87
CA LYS A 199 -36.96 14.24 -22.43
C LYS A 199 -38.02 13.17 -22.11
N GLN A 200 -38.96 12.95 -23.02
CA GLN A 200 -40.04 11.96 -22.86
C GLN A 200 -39.52 10.53 -22.77
N TRP A 201 -38.34 10.25 -23.31
CA TRP A 201 -37.69 8.95 -23.18
C TRP A 201 -37.19 8.67 -21.76
N ASP A 202 -36.94 9.70 -20.95
CA ASP A 202 -36.51 9.52 -19.56
C ASP A 202 -37.62 8.85 -18.73
N GLU A 203 -38.89 9.07 -19.10
CA GLU A 203 -40.05 8.45 -18.48
C GLU A 203 -40.25 6.96 -18.87
N VAL A 204 -39.68 6.51 -19.99
CA VAL A 204 -39.76 5.12 -20.47
C VAL A 204 -38.79 4.21 -19.72
N ARG A 205 -37.65 4.76 -19.29
CA ARG A 205 -36.61 4.02 -18.56
C ARG A 205 -37.10 3.49 -17.21
N ARG A 206 -37.82 4.33 -16.45
CA ARG A 206 -38.21 4.03 -15.07
C ARG A 206 -39.10 2.79 -14.95
N PRO A 207 -40.19 2.62 -15.73
CA PRO A 207 -41.02 1.42 -15.69
C PRO A 207 -40.25 0.12 -16.01
N LEU A 208 -39.34 0.14 -16.97
CA LEU A 208 -38.47 -1.00 -17.29
C LEU A 208 -37.57 -1.37 -16.11
N TYR A 209 -36.94 -0.37 -15.50
CA TYR A 209 -36.06 -0.55 -14.35
C TYR A 209 -36.79 -1.10 -13.13
N GLU A 210 -37.95 -0.53 -12.78
CA GLU A 210 -38.76 -0.98 -11.63
C GLU A 210 -39.31 -2.40 -11.83
N LYS A 211 -39.78 -2.73 -13.03
CA LYS A 211 -40.23 -4.11 -13.33
C LYS A 211 -39.10 -5.12 -13.32
N LEU A 212 -37.90 -4.74 -13.76
CA LEU A 212 -36.72 -5.59 -13.66
C LEU A 212 -36.32 -5.85 -12.21
N LYS A 213 -36.38 -4.82 -11.35
CA LYS A 213 -36.16 -4.96 -9.90
C LYS A 213 -37.19 -5.91 -9.29
N GLU A 214 -38.47 -5.72 -9.60
CA GLU A 214 -39.57 -6.59 -9.15
C GLU A 214 -39.33 -8.06 -9.53
N ALA A 215 -38.98 -8.32 -10.79
CA ALA A 215 -38.71 -9.67 -11.28
C ALA A 215 -37.55 -10.35 -10.52
N ARG A 216 -36.46 -9.62 -10.28
CA ARG A 216 -35.28 -10.14 -9.57
C ARG A 216 -35.53 -10.41 -8.09
N ILE A 217 -36.25 -9.52 -7.39
CA ILE A 217 -36.63 -9.77 -5.98
C ILE A 217 -37.52 -11.02 -5.90
N ARG A 218 -38.50 -11.15 -6.80
CA ARG A 218 -39.38 -12.33 -6.82
C ARG A 218 -38.60 -13.62 -7.06
N ASP A 219 -37.61 -13.61 -7.96
CA ASP A 219 -36.76 -14.77 -8.24
C ASP A 219 -35.99 -15.19 -6.97
N LEU A 220 -35.40 -14.22 -6.28
CA LEU A 220 -34.71 -14.44 -5.01
C LEU A 220 -35.64 -15.01 -3.94
N ARG A 221 -36.84 -14.43 -3.75
CA ARG A 221 -37.81 -14.90 -2.74
C ARG A 221 -38.33 -16.30 -3.05
N GLN A 222 -38.61 -16.59 -4.32
CA GLN A 222 -39.05 -17.92 -4.76
C GLN A 222 -37.95 -18.96 -4.52
N ALA A 223 -36.71 -18.66 -4.89
CA ALA A 223 -35.56 -19.54 -4.62
C ALA A 223 -35.34 -19.79 -3.12
N THR A 224 -35.51 -18.73 -2.31
CA THR A 224 -35.38 -18.82 -0.84
C THR A 224 -36.48 -19.71 -0.25
N THR A 225 -37.73 -19.54 -0.70
CA THR A 225 -38.88 -20.34 -0.26
C THR A 225 -38.76 -21.80 -0.68
N ALA A 226 -38.24 -22.05 -1.89
CA ALA A 226 -38.00 -23.40 -2.42
C ALA A 226 -36.76 -24.09 -1.80
N GLY A 227 -35.94 -23.37 -1.01
CA GLY A 227 -34.69 -23.90 -0.45
C GLY A 227 -33.61 -24.18 -1.51
N GLU A 228 -33.69 -23.54 -2.68
CA GLU A 228 -32.73 -23.69 -3.78
C GLU A 228 -31.50 -22.80 -3.55
N TRP A 229 -30.68 -23.14 -2.55
CA TRP A 229 -29.61 -22.24 -2.07
C TRP A 229 -28.56 -21.86 -3.13
N ALA A 230 -28.30 -22.72 -4.12
CA ALA A 230 -27.46 -22.37 -5.26
C ALA A 230 -28.04 -21.20 -6.07
N ARG A 231 -29.35 -21.24 -6.32
CA ARG A 231 -30.10 -20.16 -7.00
C ARG A 231 -30.22 -18.93 -6.13
N VAL A 232 -30.39 -19.08 -4.81
CA VAL A 232 -30.35 -17.95 -3.86
C VAL A 232 -29.02 -17.21 -3.95
N ARG A 233 -27.89 -17.92 -3.93
CA ARG A 233 -26.56 -17.30 -4.02
C ARG A 233 -26.36 -16.58 -5.36
N GLU A 234 -26.79 -17.17 -6.46
CA GLU A 234 -26.70 -16.55 -7.79
C GLU A 234 -27.60 -15.31 -7.89
N ALA A 235 -28.87 -15.42 -7.51
CA ALA A 235 -29.85 -14.33 -7.57
C ALA A 235 -29.47 -13.17 -6.63
N ALA A 236 -29.07 -13.47 -5.40
CA ALA A 236 -28.60 -12.47 -4.45
C ALA A 236 -27.33 -11.78 -4.97
N GLY A 237 -26.35 -12.55 -5.47
CA GLY A 237 -25.13 -12.00 -6.06
C GLY A 237 -25.40 -11.08 -7.25
N ARG A 238 -26.36 -11.44 -8.11
CA ARG A 238 -26.79 -10.63 -9.26
C ARG A 238 -27.47 -9.33 -8.82
N ILE A 239 -28.37 -9.40 -7.83
CA ILE A 239 -29.03 -8.22 -7.25
C ILE A 239 -27.99 -7.26 -6.67
N ILE A 240 -27.08 -7.80 -5.86
CA ILE A 240 -25.99 -7.06 -5.26
C ILE A 240 -25.15 -6.31 -6.29
N ALA A 241 -24.75 -7.00 -7.37
CA ALA A 241 -23.88 -6.42 -8.40
C ALA A 241 -24.61 -5.34 -9.22
N ALA A 242 -25.90 -5.54 -9.49
CA ALA A 242 -26.69 -4.62 -10.31
C ALA A 242 -27.22 -3.40 -9.53
N TYR A 243 -27.33 -3.50 -8.20
CA TYR A 243 -27.96 -2.48 -7.34
C TYR A 243 -27.14 -2.16 -6.08
N PRO A 244 -25.85 -1.80 -6.19
CA PRO A 244 -24.96 -1.63 -5.03
C PRO A 244 -25.38 -0.53 -4.05
N ASN A 245 -26.12 0.49 -4.52
CA ASN A 245 -26.55 1.64 -3.71
C ASN A 245 -28.05 1.62 -3.37
N ASP A 246 -28.76 0.53 -3.65
CA ASP A 246 -30.20 0.42 -3.34
C ASP A 246 -30.41 -0.33 -2.01
N PRO A 247 -30.77 0.37 -0.93
CA PRO A 247 -30.87 -0.23 0.41
C PRO A 247 -31.99 -1.27 0.51
N VAL A 248 -33.03 -1.19 -0.32
CA VAL A 248 -34.14 -2.15 -0.34
C VAL A 248 -33.67 -3.45 -1.00
N MET A 249 -33.01 -3.34 -2.17
CA MET A 249 -32.45 -4.50 -2.86
C MET A 249 -31.36 -5.19 -2.03
N ALA A 250 -30.49 -4.40 -1.38
CA ALA A 250 -29.46 -4.92 -0.49
C ALA A 250 -30.07 -5.65 0.73
N LYS A 251 -31.16 -5.11 1.31
CA LYS A 251 -31.87 -5.75 2.41
C LYS A 251 -32.49 -7.10 2.01
N GLU A 252 -33.16 -7.18 0.86
CA GLU A 252 -33.76 -8.44 0.39
C GLU A 252 -32.69 -9.51 0.12
N ALA A 253 -31.60 -9.13 -0.56
CA ALA A 253 -30.45 -10.02 -0.79
C ALA A 253 -29.80 -10.46 0.52
N ALA A 254 -29.72 -9.56 1.51
CA ALA A 254 -29.21 -9.84 2.85
C ALA A 254 -30.07 -10.86 3.59
N GLU A 255 -31.38 -10.62 3.69
CA GLU A 255 -32.31 -11.50 4.41
C GLU A 255 -32.28 -12.93 3.86
N ALA A 256 -32.23 -13.08 2.53
CA ALA A 256 -32.12 -14.39 1.89
C ALA A 256 -30.81 -15.13 2.21
N ARG A 257 -29.68 -14.41 2.28
CA ARG A 257 -28.37 -14.99 2.63
C ARG A 257 -28.27 -15.33 4.12
N VAL A 258 -28.88 -14.53 4.99
CA VAL A 258 -28.95 -14.80 6.43
C VAL A 258 -29.85 -16.00 6.72
N ALA A 259 -30.93 -16.20 5.96
CA ALA A 259 -31.76 -17.40 6.08
C ALA A 259 -30.99 -18.69 5.80
N GLU A 260 -30.00 -18.67 4.89
CA GLU A 260 -29.09 -19.79 4.65
C GLU A 260 -28.21 -20.09 5.88
N ALA A 261 -27.66 -19.05 6.51
CA ALA A 261 -26.88 -19.17 7.74
C ALA A 261 -27.75 -19.66 8.92
N GLU A 262 -28.94 -19.08 9.13
CA GLU A 262 -29.89 -19.52 10.15
C GLU A 262 -30.28 -21.00 9.95
N ARG A 263 -30.44 -21.47 8.71
CA ARG A 263 -30.71 -22.89 8.41
C ARG A 263 -29.54 -23.78 8.84
N LEU A 264 -28.31 -23.39 8.54
CA LEU A 264 -27.12 -24.14 8.95
C LEU A 264 -26.99 -24.18 10.48
N LEU A 265 -27.27 -23.07 11.16
CA LEU A 265 -27.25 -23.02 12.63
C LEU A 265 -28.27 -23.97 13.27
N ARG A 266 -29.43 -24.21 12.63
CA ARG A 266 -30.44 -25.17 13.11
C ARG A 266 -29.96 -26.62 13.16
N THR A 267 -28.94 -27.01 12.38
CA THR A 267 -28.44 -28.40 12.40
C THR A 267 -27.65 -28.70 13.67
N LYS A 268 -27.16 -27.67 14.37
CA LYS A 268 -26.31 -27.77 15.58
C LYS A 268 -25.02 -28.57 15.35
N GLN A 269 -24.64 -28.82 14.10
CA GLN A 269 -23.38 -29.46 13.76
C GLN A 269 -22.26 -28.42 13.70
N PHE A 270 -21.11 -28.72 14.30
CA PHE A 270 -19.98 -27.79 14.35
C PHE A 270 -19.52 -27.34 12.96
N GLY A 271 -19.43 -28.26 11.99
CA GLY A 271 -19.06 -27.93 10.61
C GLY A 271 -20.02 -26.92 9.95
N ASP A 272 -21.33 -27.11 10.15
CA ASP A 272 -22.36 -26.19 9.64
C ASP A 272 -22.35 -24.84 10.36
N GLN A 273 -22.02 -24.80 11.65
CA GLN A 273 -21.85 -23.56 12.41
C GLN A 273 -20.64 -22.76 11.91
N VAL A 274 -19.54 -23.44 11.59
CA VAL A 274 -18.37 -22.81 10.96
C VAL A 274 -18.74 -22.23 9.59
N LEU A 275 -19.45 -22.99 8.75
CA LEU A 275 -19.94 -22.51 7.46
C LEU A 275 -20.92 -21.33 7.61
N ALA A 276 -21.82 -21.37 8.59
CA ALA A 276 -22.74 -20.27 8.88
C ALA A 276 -21.99 -19.01 9.28
N ARG A 277 -20.96 -19.14 10.13
CA ARG A 277 -20.05 -18.05 10.51
C ARG A 277 -19.35 -17.46 9.29
N GLU A 278 -18.80 -18.30 8.42
CA GLU A 278 -18.15 -17.86 7.18
C GLU A 278 -19.10 -17.17 6.20
N LEU A 279 -20.35 -17.64 6.10
CA LEU A 279 -21.39 -16.99 5.29
C LEU A 279 -21.77 -15.61 5.85
N LEU A 280 -21.89 -15.49 7.17
CA LEU A 280 -22.12 -14.19 7.84
C LEU A 280 -20.91 -13.27 7.69
N ASP A 281 -19.67 -13.80 7.74
CA ASP A 281 -18.45 -13.02 7.50
C ASP A 281 -18.38 -12.51 6.05
N ASP A 282 -18.68 -13.36 5.04
CA ASP A 282 -18.78 -12.97 3.62
C ASP A 282 -19.84 -11.88 3.43
N PHE A 283 -20.97 -12.02 4.11
CA PHE A 283 -22.07 -11.08 4.06
C PHE A 283 -21.69 -9.70 4.66
N GLU A 284 -21.21 -9.67 5.90
CA GLU A 284 -20.85 -8.41 6.58
C GLU A 284 -19.65 -7.71 5.94
N LEU A 285 -18.71 -8.46 5.35
CA LEU A 285 -17.61 -7.87 4.57
C LEU A 285 -18.14 -7.07 3.37
N LYS A 286 -19.10 -7.64 2.63
CA LYS A 286 -19.63 -7.04 1.40
C LYS A 286 -20.67 -5.94 1.71
N PHE A 287 -21.34 -6.02 2.86
CA PHE A 287 -22.40 -5.09 3.27
C PHE A 287 -22.26 -4.70 4.75
N PRO A 288 -21.29 -3.82 5.08
CA PRO A 288 -21.12 -3.35 6.44
C PRO A 288 -22.41 -2.71 6.98
N GLY A 289 -22.93 -3.22 8.09
CA GLY A 289 -24.14 -2.70 8.74
C GLY A 289 -25.48 -3.14 8.15
N ALA A 290 -25.50 -3.96 7.10
CA ALA A 290 -26.73 -4.55 6.55
C ALA A 290 -27.17 -5.79 7.35
N GLY A 291 -28.43 -6.22 7.18
CA GLY A 291 -28.94 -7.49 7.70
C GLY A 291 -29.60 -7.47 9.09
N GLY A 292 -29.56 -6.34 9.80
CA GLY A 292 -30.45 -6.06 10.95
C GLY A 292 -30.45 -7.12 12.07
N ASP A 293 -31.63 -7.36 12.65
CA ASP A 293 -31.78 -8.30 13.76
C ASP A 293 -31.52 -9.78 13.42
N PRO A 294 -31.84 -10.29 12.21
CA PRO A 294 -31.48 -11.65 11.81
C PRO A 294 -29.98 -11.96 11.94
N VAL A 295 -29.11 -11.07 11.44
CA VAL A 295 -27.65 -11.23 11.57
C VAL A 295 -27.23 -11.22 13.04
N LYS A 296 -27.74 -10.28 13.83
CA LYS A 296 -27.43 -10.19 15.27
C LYS A 296 -27.81 -11.47 16.00
N ARG A 297 -28.96 -12.08 15.68
CA ARG A 297 -29.38 -13.36 16.28
C ARG A 297 -28.45 -14.50 15.90
N ALA A 298 -28.13 -14.63 14.61
CA ALA A 298 -27.22 -15.68 14.12
C ALA A 298 -25.81 -15.55 14.72
N ARG A 299 -25.30 -14.31 14.82
CA ARG A 299 -24.02 -14.01 15.50
C ARG A 299 -24.06 -14.32 16.98
N LYS A 300 -25.14 -13.96 17.66
CA LYS A 300 -25.32 -14.27 19.08
C LYS A 300 -25.31 -15.78 19.30
N GLU A 301 -25.99 -16.56 18.46
CA GLU A 301 -26.01 -18.02 18.57
C GLU A 301 -24.62 -18.64 18.41
N LEU A 302 -23.82 -18.16 17.45
CA LEU A 302 -22.42 -18.58 17.28
C LEU A 302 -21.57 -18.22 18.49
N SER A 303 -21.72 -17.01 19.03
CA SER A 303 -20.98 -16.53 20.21
C SER A 303 -21.37 -17.30 21.47
N ASP A 304 -22.67 -17.60 21.67
CA ASP A 304 -23.16 -18.42 22.78
C ASP A 304 -22.59 -19.85 22.71
N GLU A 305 -22.51 -20.43 21.52
CA GLU A 305 -21.90 -21.75 21.30
C GLU A 305 -20.37 -21.72 21.51
N ALA A 306 -19.69 -20.69 21.04
CA ALA A 306 -18.27 -20.47 21.31
C ALA A 306 -18.00 -20.34 22.82
N GLN A 307 -18.87 -19.63 23.54
CA GLN A 307 -18.82 -19.48 25.01
C GLN A 307 -19.02 -20.82 25.72
N ARG A 308 -19.87 -21.71 25.20
CA ARG A 308 -20.01 -23.08 25.70
C ARG A 308 -18.71 -23.86 25.56
N PHE A 309 -18.10 -23.87 24.36
CA PHE A 309 -16.81 -24.53 24.14
C PHE A 309 -15.69 -23.93 24.98
N PHE A 310 -15.65 -22.62 25.14
CA PHE A 310 -14.68 -21.94 26.00
C PHE A 310 -14.82 -22.38 27.48
N THR A 311 -16.06 -22.51 27.96
CA THR A 311 -16.32 -23.00 29.33
C THR A 311 -15.86 -24.45 29.51
N LEU A 312 -16.14 -25.32 28.52
CA LEU A 312 -15.65 -26.69 28.51
C LEU A 312 -14.11 -26.76 28.49
N ALA A 313 -13.47 -25.89 27.70
CA ALA A 313 -12.02 -25.80 27.64
C ALA A 313 -11.41 -25.40 28.99
N ARG A 314 -12.01 -24.45 29.72
CA ARG A 314 -11.54 -24.08 31.07
C ARG A 314 -11.72 -25.22 32.07
N ALA A 315 -12.86 -25.91 32.02
CA ALA A 315 -13.13 -27.05 32.91
C ALA A 315 -12.12 -28.19 32.68
N ASP A 316 -11.89 -28.57 31.42
CA ASP A 316 -10.93 -29.64 31.09
C ASP A 316 -9.49 -29.25 31.43
N LYS A 317 -9.12 -27.96 31.29
CA LYS A 317 -7.83 -27.46 31.77
C LYS A 317 -7.69 -27.64 33.28
N ALA A 318 -8.71 -27.24 34.05
CA ALA A 318 -8.70 -27.37 35.51
C ALA A 318 -8.66 -28.84 35.98
N ASN A 319 -9.29 -29.74 35.21
CA ASN A 319 -9.32 -31.18 35.48
C ASN A 319 -8.06 -31.93 34.98
N GLY A 320 -7.04 -31.22 34.48
CA GLY A 320 -5.79 -31.85 34.02
C GLY A 320 -5.90 -32.60 32.69
N ASN A 321 -6.90 -32.28 31.85
CA ASN A 321 -7.11 -32.87 30.51
C ASN A 321 -6.70 -31.87 29.40
N PRO A 322 -5.39 -31.58 29.23
CA PRO A 322 -4.96 -30.49 28.36
C PRO A 322 -5.39 -30.71 26.91
N VAL A 323 -5.29 -31.93 26.36
CA VAL A 323 -5.63 -32.24 24.95
C VAL A 323 -7.08 -31.88 24.62
N ARG A 324 -8.05 -32.29 25.44
CA ARG A 324 -9.46 -31.94 25.20
C ARG A 324 -9.72 -30.45 25.40
N ALA A 325 -9.06 -29.83 26.39
CA ALA A 325 -9.11 -28.38 26.56
C ALA A 325 -8.60 -27.65 25.31
N ARG A 326 -7.55 -28.18 24.65
CA ARG A 326 -7.02 -27.65 23.37
C ARG A 326 -8.08 -27.68 22.27
N ASP A 327 -8.74 -28.81 22.12
CA ASP A 327 -9.72 -29.02 21.05
C ASP A 327 -10.95 -28.14 21.24
N TYR A 328 -11.44 -28.03 22.48
CA TYR A 328 -12.54 -27.10 22.80
C TYR A 328 -12.14 -25.63 22.62
N ALA A 329 -10.92 -25.24 22.98
CA ALA A 329 -10.44 -23.88 22.73
C ALA A 329 -10.39 -23.56 21.22
N ARG A 330 -9.93 -24.51 20.38
CA ARG A 330 -9.96 -24.36 18.91
C ARG A 330 -11.37 -24.29 18.35
N GLN A 331 -12.31 -25.09 18.89
CA GLN A 331 -13.71 -25.05 18.47
C GLN A 331 -14.37 -23.71 18.85
N ALA A 332 -14.10 -23.20 20.04
CA ALA A 332 -14.53 -21.85 20.42
C ALA A 332 -13.96 -20.78 19.47
N GLU A 333 -12.66 -20.88 19.13
CA GLU A 333 -11.99 -19.92 18.24
C GLU A 333 -12.57 -19.95 16.82
N ALA A 334 -12.94 -21.12 16.30
CA ALA A 334 -13.52 -21.27 14.98
C ALA A 334 -14.92 -20.65 14.84
N LEU A 335 -15.65 -20.50 15.94
CA LEU A 335 -17.00 -19.93 15.98
C LEU A 335 -17.02 -18.45 16.37
N ASP A 336 -16.20 -18.05 17.35
CA ASP A 336 -16.01 -16.66 17.76
C ASP A 336 -14.54 -16.39 18.15
N PRO A 337 -13.70 -15.95 17.19
CA PRO A 337 -12.28 -15.63 17.46
C PRO A 337 -12.06 -14.46 18.42
N ASN A 338 -13.11 -13.67 18.69
CA ASN A 338 -13.05 -12.46 19.52
C ASN A 338 -13.60 -12.68 20.93
N LEU A 339 -13.96 -13.93 21.27
CA LEU A 339 -14.50 -14.27 22.58
C LEU A 339 -13.53 -13.87 23.71
N PRO A 340 -13.97 -13.06 24.71
CA PRO A 340 -13.12 -12.63 25.81
C PRO A 340 -12.57 -13.81 26.62
N GLY A 341 -11.27 -13.80 26.93
CA GLY A 341 -10.63 -14.85 27.73
C GLY A 341 -10.15 -16.07 26.95
N LEU A 342 -10.65 -16.27 25.73
CA LEU A 342 -10.32 -17.43 24.88
C LEU A 342 -8.85 -17.46 24.50
N ARG A 343 -8.27 -16.29 24.24
CA ARG A 343 -6.87 -16.16 23.82
C ARG A 343 -5.90 -16.43 24.96
N GLU A 344 -6.20 -15.94 26.16
CA GLU A 344 -5.45 -16.26 27.37
C GLU A 344 -5.48 -17.77 27.64
N LEU A 345 -6.64 -18.39 27.48
CA LEU A 345 -6.78 -19.84 27.64
C LEU A 345 -5.98 -20.62 26.58
N ALA A 346 -6.04 -20.22 25.31
CA ALA A 346 -5.27 -20.86 24.24
C ALA A 346 -3.76 -20.72 24.46
N ARG A 347 -3.30 -19.57 24.99
CA ARG A 347 -1.90 -19.34 25.39
C ARG A 347 -1.50 -20.28 26.52
N ASP A 348 -2.29 -20.35 27.59
CA ASP A 348 -1.99 -21.19 28.74
C ASP A 348 -1.99 -22.68 28.40
N LEU A 349 -2.82 -23.09 27.44
CA LEU A 349 -2.89 -24.48 26.99
C LEU A 349 -1.72 -24.88 26.09
N GLY A 350 -0.86 -23.94 25.69
CA GLY A 350 0.21 -24.19 24.71
C GLY A 350 -0.35 -24.65 23.36
N THR A 351 -1.63 -24.38 23.09
CA THR A 351 -2.24 -24.61 21.78
C THR A 351 -1.76 -23.54 20.83
N GLY A 352 -0.80 -23.88 19.97
CA GLY A 352 -0.46 -23.03 18.84
C GLY A 352 0.18 -21.68 19.21
N SER A 353 0.82 -21.55 20.37
CA SER A 353 1.70 -20.40 20.65
C SER A 353 3.03 -20.59 19.92
N THR A 354 3.05 -20.25 18.64
CA THR A 354 4.28 -20.17 17.84
C THR A 354 4.98 -18.86 18.19
N THR A 355 6.07 -18.96 18.97
CA THR A 355 6.94 -17.84 19.34
C THR A 355 8.10 -17.76 18.35
N LEU A 356 8.33 -16.58 17.79
CA LEU A 356 9.52 -16.26 17.02
C LEU A 356 10.47 -15.41 17.86
N THR A 357 11.69 -15.87 18.08
CA THR A 357 12.71 -15.14 18.85
C THR A 357 13.84 -14.63 17.94
N VAL A 358 14.16 -13.35 18.04
CA VAL A 358 15.00 -12.58 17.13
C VAL A 358 16.11 -11.88 17.93
N GLY A 359 17.35 -12.05 17.50
CA GLY A 359 18.49 -11.39 18.13
C GLY A 359 18.54 -9.91 17.75
N ALA A 360 18.51 -9.02 18.72
CA ALA A 360 18.63 -7.58 18.52
C ALA A 360 20.07 -7.12 18.78
N ARG A 361 20.76 -6.62 17.74
CA ARG A 361 22.12 -6.04 17.85
C ARG A 361 22.14 -4.83 18.77
N VAL A 362 21.14 -3.96 18.63
CA VAL A 362 20.79 -2.89 19.57
C VAL A 362 19.39 -3.19 20.07
N PHE A 363 19.16 -3.19 21.38
CA PHE A 363 17.82 -3.48 21.92
C PHE A 363 16.81 -2.41 21.48
N PRO A 364 15.62 -2.76 20.97
CA PRO A 364 14.65 -1.79 20.49
C PRO A 364 13.97 -1.04 21.65
N GLU A 365 14.07 0.29 21.67
CA GLU A 365 13.47 1.14 22.72
C GLU A 365 12.48 2.16 22.13
N ARG A 366 12.70 2.59 20.88
CA ARG A 366 11.81 3.53 20.17
C ARG A 366 11.03 2.77 19.11
N LEU A 367 9.76 2.50 19.38
CA LEU A 367 8.91 1.60 18.60
C LEU A 367 7.92 2.34 17.68
N SER A 368 7.96 3.68 17.60
CA SER A 368 7.16 4.47 16.65
C SER A 368 7.90 4.72 15.33
N PRO A 369 7.20 4.75 14.17
CA PRO A 369 7.80 4.98 12.85
C PRO A 369 8.67 6.24 12.76
N VAL A 370 8.31 7.28 13.52
CA VAL A 370 8.98 8.58 13.47
C VAL A 370 10.27 8.61 14.30
N THR A 371 10.33 7.77 15.32
CA THR A 371 11.40 7.76 16.33
C THR A 371 12.38 6.59 16.19
N ALA A 372 11.98 5.53 15.49
CA ALA A 372 12.83 4.37 15.23
C ALA A 372 14.07 4.80 14.42
N ARG A 373 15.25 4.33 14.84
CA ARG A 373 16.53 4.64 14.18
C ARG A 373 17.36 3.40 13.90
N PHE A 374 17.38 2.45 14.84
CA PHE A 374 18.11 1.20 14.70
C PHE A 374 17.31 0.15 13.92
N ASP A 375 18.00 -0.84 13.36
CA ASP A 375 17.37 -1.90 12.57
C ASP A 375 16.34 -2.67 13.38
N SER A 376 16.65 -3.06 14.62
CA SER A 376 15.70 -3.72 15.51
C SER A 376 14.44 -2.88 15.80
N GLU A 377 14.58 -1.55 15.85
CA GLU A 377 13.45 -0.63 16.03
C GLU A 377 12.60 -0.56 14.76
N ARG A 378 13.22 -0.45 13.58
CA ARG A 378 12.52 -0.46 12.29
C ARG A 378 11.83 -1.80 12.05
N GLN A 379 12.49 -2.90 12.40
CA GLN A 379 11.94 -4.25 12.37
C GLN A 379 10.74 -4.40 13.31
N ALA A 380 10.81 -3.85 14.53
CA ALA A 380 9.64 -3.82 15.42
C ALA A 380 8.50 -2.96 14.85
N VAL A 381 8.82 -1.82 14.23
CA VAL A 381 7.84 -0.96 13.55
C VAL A 381 7.08 -1.71 12.45
N GLU A 382 7.74 -2.56 11.66
CA GLU A 382 7.05 -3.40 10.65
C GLU A 382 6.00 -4.33 11.25
N LEU A 383 6.24 -4.85 12.45
CA LEU A 383 5.32 -5.75 13.13
C LEU A 383 4.16 -4.99 13.78
N LEU A 384 4.40 -3.75 14.20
CA LEU A 384 3.47 -2.90 14.96
C LEU A 384 2.59 -2.02 14.08
N PHE A 385 3.07 -1.64 12.89
CA PHE A 385 2.41 -0.67 12.02
C PHE A 385 2.36 -1.16 10.58
N GLU A 386 1.17 -1.04 9.99
CA GLU A 386 0.97 -1.24 8.57
C GLU A 386 1.14 0.07 7.79
N SER A 387 1.45 -0.05 6.50
CA SER A 387 1.35 1.03 5.52
C SER A 387 0.08 0.87 4.68
N LEU A 388 -0.18 1.77 3.72
CA LEU A 388 -1.26 1.53 2.75
C LEU A 388 -0.87 0.37 1.83
N LEU A 389 0.36 0.40 1.32
CA LEU A 389 0.98 -0.68 0.55
C LEU A 389 2.24 -1.19 1.24
N ASP A 390 2.44 -2.50 1.21
CA ASP A 390 3.73 -3.10 1.58
C ASP A 390 4.60 -3.22 0.34
N GLU A 391 5.88 -2.95 0.51
CA GLU A 391 6.90 -3.18 -0.49
C GLU A 391 7.43 -4.63 -0.40
N ILE A 392 7.48 -5.32 -1.54
CA ILE A 392 7.97 -6.69 -1.68
C ILE A 392 9.17 -6.71 -2.63
N PRO A 393 10.32 -7.26 -2.22
CA PRO A 393 11.46 -7.42 -3.11
C PRO A 393 11.13 -8.26 -4.35
N ASP A 394 11.46 -7.71 -5.52
CA ASP A 394 11.32 -8.36 -6.81
C ASP A 394 12.57 -9.21 -7.13
N PRO A 395 12.42 -10.44 -7.67
CA PRO A 395 13.57 -11.25 -8.08
C PRO A 395 14.48 -10.57 -9.11
N ALA A 396 13.98 -9.62 -9.90
CA ALA A 396 14.76 -8.83 -10.85
C ALA A 396 15.49 -7.63 -10.20
N GLY A 397 15.43 -7.48 -8.88
CA GLY A 397 16.18 -6.48 -8.11
C GLY A 397 15.46 -5.16 -7.83
N GLY A 398 14.20 -5.02 -8.25
CA GLY A 398 13.34 -3.87 -7.91
C GLY A 398 12.35 -4.16 -6.78
N ALA A 399 11.31 -3.33 -6.69
CA ALA A 399 10.21 -3.49 -5.74
C ALA A 399 8.88 -3.78 -6.45
N ARG A 400 8.14 -4.75 -5.92
CA ARG A 400 6.71 -4.93 -6.14
C ARG A 400 5.94 -4.40 -4.93
N TYR A 401 4.64 -4.21 -5.10
CA TYR A 401 3.78 -3.71 -4.03
C TYR A 401 2.57 -4.59 -3.89
N ARG A 402 2.10 -4.73 -2.66
CA ARG A 402 0.81 -5.36 -2.36
C ARG A 402 -0.03 -4.49 -1.43
N PRO A 403 -1.35 -4.70 -1.41
CA PRO A 403 -2.20 -4.05 -0.44
C PRO A 403 -1.83 -4.49 0.99
N SER A 404 -1.57 -3.51 1.86
CA SER A 404 -1.42 -3.69 3.30
C SER A 404 -2.72 -3.24 3.94
N VAL A 405 -2.82 -2.11 4.65
CA VAL A 405 -4.12 -1.58 5.12
C VAL A 405 -5.13 -1.37 3.98
N ALA A 406 -4.65 -1.04 2.77
CA ALA A 406 -5.49 -0.85 1.61
C ALA A 406 -6.28 -2.12 1.24
N LEU A 407 -7.59 -2.02 1.02
CA LEU A 407 -8.46 -3.15 0.67
C LEU A 407 -8.07 -3.82 -0.67
N GLY A 408 -7.37 -3.09 -1.53
CA GLY A 408 -6.87 -3.56 -2.81
C GLY A 408 -5.81 -2.60 -3.35
N MET A 409 -5.35 -2.86 -4.58
CA MET A 409 -4.43 -1.94 -5.24
C MET A 409 -5.13 -0.59 -5.53
N PRO A 410 -4.48 0.57 -5.30
CA PRO A 410 -5.13 1.87 -5.47
C PRO A 410 -5.53 2.14 -6.91
N ALA A 411 -6.77 2.61 -7.11
CA ALA A 411 -7.27 3.04 -8.40
C ALA A 411 -6.56 4.32 -8.86
N VAL A 412 -6.25 4.39 -10.16
CA VAL A 412 -5.68 5.59 -10.76
C VAL A 412 -6.79 6.59 -11.03
N VAL A 413 -6.67 7.78 -10.45
CA VAL A 413 -7.57 8.93 -10.70
C VAL A 413 -6.75 10.12 -11.20
N PRO A 414 -7.36 11.11 -11.86
CA PRO A 414 -6.65 12.33 -12.28
C PRO A 414 -5.91 12.97 -11.10
N GLY A 415 -4.60 13.12 -11.24
CA GLY A 415 -3.73 13.74 -10.24
C GLY A 415 -3.51 12.93 -8.95
N GLY A 416 -3.87 11.64 -8.89
CA GLY A 416 -3.73 10.91 -7.62
C GLY A 416 -4.09 9.44 -7.63
N ARG A 417 -4.42 8.95 -6.45
CA ARG A 417 -4.89 7.58 -6.18
C ARG A 417 -6.11 7.60 -5.27
N GLU A 418 -7.01 6.65 -5.49
CA GLU A 418 -8.16 6.39 -4.62
C GLU A 418 -8.14 4.93 -4.18
N LEU A 419 -8.42 4.69 -2.90
CA LEU A 419 -8.39 3.34 -2.34
C LEU A 419 -9.35 3.21 -1.15
N GLY A 420 -9.80 1.98 -0.95
CA GLY A 420 -10.45 1.58 0.29
C GLY A 420 -9.42 1.21 1.36
N VAL A 421 -9.74 1.39 2.64
CA VAL A 421 -8.91 1.04 3.80
C VAL A 421 -9.67 0.10 4.75
N ARG A 422 -8.95 -0.84 5.36
CA ARG A 422 -9.48 -1.66 6.45
C ARG A 422 -9.65 -0.77 7.68
N SER A 423 -10.85 -0.77 8.26
CA SER A 423 -11.17 -0.01 9.46
C SER A 423 -11.61 -0.91 10.61
N PHE A 424 -11.41 -0.45 11.84
CA PHE A 424 -11.90 -1.12 13.04
C PHE A 424 -12.23 -0.10 14.13
N PRO A 425 -13.27 -0.36 14.95
CA PRO A 425 -13.66 0.56 16.01
C PRO A 425 -12.67 0.53 17.19
N PRO A 426 -12.61 1.61 18.00
CA PRO A 426 -11.84 1.64 19.24
C PRO A 426 -12.38 0.63 20.27
N ARG A 427 -11.50 0.21 21.19
CA ARG A 427 -11.84 -0.64 22.33
C ARG A 427 -11.43 0.04 23.65
N GLY A 428 -12.27 0.95 24.12
CA GLY A 428 -11.95 1.80 25.27
C GLY A 428 -10.90 2.86 24.93
N ASP A 429 -10.37 3.54 25.94
CA ASP A 429 -9.54 4.73 25.73
C ASP A 429 -8.09 4.41 25.33
N GLN A 430 -7.60 3.22 25.69
CA GLN A 430 -6.21 2.82 25.46
C GLN A 430 -5.99 2.02 24.16
N GLU A 431 -7.05 1.49 23.54
CA GLU A 431 -6.97 0.80 22.26
C GLU A 431 -7.72 1.61 21.19
N PRO A 432 -7.06 2.57 20.52
CA PRO A 432 -7.69 3.37 19.48
C PRO A 432 -8.21 2.52 18.31
N GLY A 433 -9.26 3.01 17.67
CA GLY A 433 -9.73 2.51 16.39
C GLY A 433 -8.85 3.00 15.25
N PHE A 434 -9.19 2.60 14.04
CA PHE A 434 -8.53 3.07 12.83
C PHE A 434 -9.55 3.19 11.68
N ASP A 435 -9.54 4.32 10.98
CA ASP A 435 -10.33 4.55 9.76
C ASP A 435 -9.62 5.44 8.73
N SER A 436 -10.31 5.81 7.64
CA SER A 436 -9.77 6.67 6.58
C SER A 436 -9.30 8.05 7.07
N SER A 437 -9.85 8.57 8.17
CA SER A 437 -9.45 9.83 8.79
C SER A 437 -8.06 9.73 9.40
N ASP A 438 -7.69 8.56 9.93
CA ASP A 438 -6.33 8.32 10.46
C ASP A 438 -5.27 8.37 9.36
N VAL A 439 -5.61 8.05 8.10
CA VAL A 439 -4.69 8.22 6.95
C VAL A 439 -4.37 9.70 6.74
N ALA A 440 -5.40 10.54 6.69
CA ALA A 440 -5.23 11.99 6.52
C ALA A 440 -4.51 12.62 7.72
N GLU A 441 -4.91 12.24 8.92
CA GLU A 441 -4.32 12.77 10.16
C GLU A 441 -2.88 12.26 10.36
N THR A 442 -2.51 11.06 9.87
CA THR A 442 -1.12 10.59 9.87
C THR A 442 -0.23 11.52 9.05
N ILE A 443 -0.66 11.87 7.82
CA ILE A 443 0.09 12.80 6.97
C ILE A 443 0.19 14.18 7.64
N LYS A 444 -0.89 14.65 8.26
CA LYS A 444 -0.88 15.91 9.03
C LYS A 444 0.12 15.88 10.18
N LEU A 445 0.18 14.79 10.95
CA LEU A 445 1.16 14.61 12.02
C LEU A 445 2.58 14.54 11.47
N TYR A 446 2.83 13.82 10.37
CA TYR A 446 4.16 13.76 9.75
C TYR A 446 4.63 15.13 9.26
N ARG A 447 3.73 15.99 8.77
CA ARG A 447 4.04 17.38 8.40
C ARG A 447 4.48 18.26 9.57
N THR A 448 4.29 17.84 10.82
CA THR A 448 4.83 18.56 11.99
C THR A 448 6.32 18.32 12.20
N ARG A 449 6.88 17.27 11.58
CA ARG A 449 8.30 16.90 11.64
C ARG A 449 8.80 16.46 10.23
N PRO A 450 8.71 17.33 9.20
CA PRO A 450 9.00 16.97 7.82
C PRO A 450 10.47 16.64 7.57
N GLU A 451 11.37 17.01 8.48
CA GLU A 451 12.81 16.72 8.44
C GLU A 451 13.16 15.26 8.75
N LEU A 452 12.21 14.48 9.29
CA LEU A 452 12.43 13.09 9.66
C LEU A 452 12.23 12.14 8.47
N TRP A 453 12.77 10.93 8.54
CA TRP A 453 12.63 9.93 7.47
C TRP A 453 11.18 9.54 7.18
N ALA A 454 10.32 9.50 8.20
CA ALA A 454 8.88 9.25 8.02
C ALA A 454 8.19 10.30 7.13
N GLY A 455 8.75 11.51 7.05
CA GLY A 455 8.24 12.60 6.23
C GLY A 455 8.83 12.68 4.82
N TYR A 456 9.71 11.75 4.41
CA TYR A 456 10.46 11.92 3.15
C TYR A 456 9.57 11.97 1.90
N SER A 457 8.41 11.29 1.92
CA SER A 457 7.48 11.23 0.79
C SER A 457 6.52 12.42 0.73
N LEU A 458 6.45 13.25 1.79
CA LEU A 458 5.54 14.39 1.88
C LEU A 458 5.68 15.41 0.75
N PRO A 459 6.87 15.70 0.19
CA PRO A 459 7.01 16.63 -0.94
C PRO A 459 6.23 16.21 -2.20
N TRP A 460 5.83 14.94 -2.34
CA TRP A 460 4.96 14.51 -3.44
C TRP A 460 3.47 14.56 -3.09
N ILE A 461 3.13 14.70 -1.81
CA ILE A 461 1.75 14.71 -1.30
C ILE A 461 1.49 16.11 -0.76
N SER A 462 1.15 17.06 -1.63
CA SER A 462 0.95 18.49 -1.30
C SER A 462 -0.30 18.74 -0.47
N ASP A 463 -1.39 18.05 -0.78
CA ASP A 463 -2.67 18.18 -0.08
C ASP A 463 -2.86 17.04 0.92
N LEU A 464 -3.64 17.29 1.97
CA LEU A 464 -4.02 16.21 2.87
C LEU A 464 -4.89 15.21 2.11
N PRO A 465 -4.73 13.90 2.37
CA PRO A 465 -5.67 12.89 1.90
C PRO A 465 -7.11 13.29 2.22
N ILE A 466 -8.03 13.03 1.31
CA ILE A 466 -9.45 13.35 1.44
C ILE A 466 -10.19 12.05 1.78
N PRO A 467 -10.70 11.89 3.02
CA PRO A 467 -11.55 10.75 3.37
C PRO A 467 -12.89 10.81 2.63
N THR A 468 -13.28 9.69 2.01
CA THR A 468 -14.58 9.50 1.35
C THR A 468 -15.41 8.50 2.17
N GLY A 469 -15.91 8.97 3.31
CA GLY A 469 -16.56 8.12 4.33
C GLY A 469 -15.55 7.31 5.15
N PRO A 470 -16.01 6.35 5.99
CA PRO A 470 -15.15 5.66 6.96
C PRO A 470 -14.06 4.74 6.37
N ALA A 471 -14.23 4.32 5.12
CA ALA A 471 -13.36 3.31 4.50
C ALA A 471 -12.72 3.76 3.18
N GLY A 472 -13.00 4.96 2.68
CA GLY A 472 -12.44 5.47 1.42
C GLY A 472 -11.47 6.61 1.66
N VAL A 473 -10.39 6.68 0.89
CA VAL A 473 -9.47 7.81 0.91
C VAL A 473 -8.92 8.11 -0.49
N ARG A 474 -8.87 9.40 -0.84
CA ARG A 474 -8.21 9.92 -2.04
C ARG A 474 -6.93 10.64 -1.65
N ILE A 475 -5.83 10.30 -2.32
CA ILE A 475 -4.52 10.93 -2.13
C ILE A 475 -4.14 11.62 -3.43
N ALA A 476 -3.95 12.94 -3.37
CA ALA A 476 -3.46 13.73 -4.49
C ALA A 476 -1.93 13.73 -4.51
N PHE A 477 -1.35 13.70 -5.71
CA PHE A 477 0.07 13.85 -5.91
C PHE A 477 0.37 15.18 -6.59
N GLN A 478 1.37 15.88 -6.09
CA GLN A 478 1.81 17.16 -6.64
C GLN A 478 2.52 16.97 -7.98
N HIS A 479 3.42 15.98 -8.04
CA HIS A 479 4.23 15.64 -9.21
C HIS A 479 4.18 14.15 -9.49
N GLY A 480 4.55 13.75 -10.70
CA GLY A 480 4.69 12.34 -11.03
C GLY A 480 5.97 11.76 -10.41
N HIS A 481 5.83 10.66 -9.67
CA HIS A 481 6.94 9.79 -9.31
C HIS A 481 7.05 8.65 -10.35
N PRO A 482 8.25 8.15 -10.70
CA PRO A 482 8.41 7.02 -11.63
C PRO A 482 7.65 5.76 -11.21
N ASP A 483 7.56 5.54 -9.90
CA ASP A 483 6.66 4.54 -9.32
C ASP A 483 5.80 5.17 -8.20
N PRO A 484 4.60 5.69 -8.50
CA PRO A 484 3.77 6.37 -7.50
C PRO A 484 3.32 5.48 -6.33
N ARG A 485 3.51 4.16 -6.41
CA ARG A 485 3.16 3.23 -5.32
C ARG A 485 4.15 3.32 -4.16
N ALA A 486 5.42 3.65 -4.42
CA ALA A 486 6.42 3.92 -3.38
C ALA A 486 5.97 5.03 -2.42
N LEU A 487 5.19 6.00 -2.90
CA LEU A 487 4.70 7.10 -2.06
C LEU A 487 3.62 6.67 -1.05
N LEU A 488 3.12 5.44 -1.15
CA LEU A 488 2.04 4.89 -0.32
C LEU A 488 2.53 3.83 0.69
N THR A 489 3.84 3.74 0.92
CA THR A 489 4.46 2.78 1.86
C THR A 489 4.75 3.37 3.24
N PHE A 490 4.35 4.62 3.51
CA PHE A 490 4.51 5.24 4.82
C PHE A 490 3.65 4.52 5.88
N LYS A 491 4.18 4.38 7.10
CA LYS A 491 3.49 3.72 8.22
C LYS A 491 2.34 4.57 8.74
N LEU A 492 1.21 3.95 9.02
CA LEU A 492 -0.02 4.61 9.46
C LEU A 492 -0.07 4.65 10.99
N LEU A 493 -0.46 5.78 11.56
CA LEU A 493 -0.61 5.96 13.00
C LEU A 493 -2.09 5.91 13.40
N PRO A 494 -2.44 5.63 14.67
CA PRO A 494 -3.76 5.97 15.23
C PRO A 494 -3.86 7.50 15.43
N ALA A 495 -3.73 8.24 14.33
CA ALA A 495 -3.40 9.65 14.32
C ALA A 495 -4.53 10.53 14.88
N THR A 496 -5.79 10.16 14.66
CA THR A 496 -6.94 10.86 15.25
C THR A 496 -6.96 10.74 16.78
N TRP A 497 -6.52 9.60 17.32
CA TRP A 497 -6.37 9.42 18.76
C TRP A 497 -5.20 10.23 19.31
N LEU A 498 -4.05 10.23 18.63
CA LEU A 498 -2.91 11.05 19.03
C LEU A 498 -3.29 12.54 19.10
N SER A 499 -3.90 13.07 18.04
CA SER A 499 -4.35 14.46 17.98
C SER A 499 -5.39 14.80 19.05
N ARG A 500 -6.38 13.93 19.29
CA ARG A 500 -7.39 14.14 20.35
C ARG A 500 -6.78 14.16 21.76
N ASN A 501 -5.70 13.40 21.97
CA ASN A 501 -4.98 13.34 23.24
C ASN A 501 -3.81 14.35 23.31
N ALA A 502 -3.74 15.32 22.38
CA ALA A 502 -2.68 16.31 22.29
C ALA A 502 -1.25 15.71 22.30
N ARG A 503 -1.11 14.51 21.75
CA ARG A 503 0.17 13.80 21.62
C ARG A 503 0.86 14.26 20.34
N ARG A 504 2.17 14.50 20.45
CA ARG A 504 3.02 14.78 19.29
C ARG A 504 3.30 13.50 18.51
N VAL A 505 3.67 13.64 17.24
CA VAL A 505 4.05 12.51 16.39
C VAL A 505 5.29 11.75 16.92
N ASP A 506 6.13 12.45 17.67
CA ASP A 506 7.37 11.96 18.30
C ASP A 506 7.24 11.84 19.83
N ASP A 507 6.01 11.69 20.35
CA ASP A 507 5.76 11.51 21.77
C ASP A 507 6.51 10.27 22.32
N ALA A 508 7.27 10.48 23.41
CA ALA A 508 8.15 9.46 23.95
C ALA A 508 7.39 8.29 24.59
N ASP A 509 6.24 8.54 25.24
CA ASP A 509 5.42 7.51 25.86
C ASP A 509 4.82 6.61 24.78
N PHE A 510 4.26 7.22 23.73
CA PHE A 510 3.74 6.51 22.57
C PHE A 510 4.86 5.73 21.85
N SER A 511 6.04 6.32 21.71
CA SER A 511 7.20 5.64 21.11
C SER A 511 7.62 4.41 21.90
N ALA A 512 7.58 4.45 23.23
CA ALA A 512 7.99 3.32 24.07
C ALA A 512 6.94 2.19 24.08
N ARG A 513 5.65 2.51 23.95
CA ARG A 513 4.53 1.55 24.02
C ARG A 513 3.44 1.91 22.99
N PRO A 514 3.73 1.78 21.69
CA PRO A 514 2.80 2.20 20.66
C PRO A 514 1.60 1.27 20.55
N THR A 515 0.48 1.83 20.12
CA THR A 515 -0.61 1.08 19.50
C THR A 515 -0.60 1.37 18.00
N GLY A 516 -0.65 0.33 17.18
CA GLY A 516 -0.64 0.44 15.74
C GLY A 516 -1.60 -0.54 15.08
N THR A 517 -1.59 -0.53 13.74
CA THR A 517 -2.46 -1.36 12.90
C THR A 517 -1.86 -2.72 12.56
N GLY A 518 -0.57 -2.93 12.85
CA GLY A 518 0.21 -4.11 12.46
C GLY A 518 -0.31 -5.45 13.00
N PRO A 519 0.22 -6.57 12.48
CA PRO A 519 -0.17 -7.92 12.92
C PRO A 519 0.16 -8.20 14.39
N PHE A 520 1.09 -7.46 14.99
CA PHE A 520 1.43 -7.57 16.39
C PHE A 520 1.25 -6.22 17.09
N ARG A 521 1.13 -6.28 18.41
CA ARG A 521 1.06 -5.12 19.30
C ARG A 521 2.08 -5.27 20.42
N PHE A 522 2.43 -4.16 21.05
CA PHE A 522 3.29 -4.17 22.23
C PHE A 522 2.68 -5.07 23.32
N GLY A 523 3.46 -6.02 23.82
CA GLY A 523 3.11 -6.86 24.96
C GLY A 523 3.82 -6.38 26.22
N THR A 524 5.07 -6.81 26.40
CA THR A 524 5.87 -6.50 27.60
C THR A 524 7.33 -6.26 27.23
N SER A 525 8.05 -5.53 28.09
CA SER A 525 9.51 -5.48 28.07
C SER A 525 10.02 -5.96 29.43
N SER A 526 10.86 -6.99 29.43
CA SER A 526 11.40 -7.62 30.64
C SER A 526 12.93 -7.55 30.66
N VAL A 527 13.49 -7.67 31.87
CA VAL A 527 14.93 -7.73 32.10
C VAL A 527 15.22 -9.00 32.86
N ASP A 528 16.15 -9.82 32.35
CA ASP A 528 16.64 -10.99 33.07
C ASP A 528 17.47 -10.54 34.28
N PRO A 529 17.10 -10.92 35.51
CA PRO A 529 17.77 -10.46 36.72
C PRO A 529 19.21 -10.99 36.87
N LYS A 530 19.57 -12.08 36.18
CA LYS A 530 20.91 -12.69 36.24
C LYS A 530 21.84 -12.07 35.20
N THR A 531 21.37 -11.89 33.97
CA THR A 531 22.21 -11.43 32.87
C THR A 531 22.08 -9.92 32.61
N GLY A 532 21.04 -9.29 33.13
CA GLY A 532 20.64 -7.92 32.77
C GLY A 532 20.12 -7.81 31.34
N GLY A 533 19.93 -8.94 30.63
CA GLY A 533 19.49 -8.98 29.25
C GLY A 533 18.03 -8.58 29.10
N LYS A 534 17.76 -7.64 28.19
CA LYS A 534 16.39 -7.19 27.91
C LYS A 534 15.70 -8.09 26.88
N THR A 535 14.39 -8.28 27.04
CA THR A 535 13.50 -8.93 26.05
C THR A 535 12.27 -8.07 25.80
N LEU A 536 12.03 -7.70 24.54
CA LEU A 536 10.78 -7.09 24.09
C LEU A 536 9.88 -8.19 23.52
N THR A 537 8.70 -8.34 24.10
CA THR A 537 7.65 -9.26 23.63
C THR A 537 6.55 -8.48 22.92
N LEU A 538 6.32 -8.84 21.67
CA LEU A 538 5.16 -8.43 20.86
C LEU A 538 4.19 -9.61 20.75
N VAL A 539 2.90 -9.33 20.90
CA VAL A 539 1.83 -10.35 20.86
C VAL A 539 0.89 -10.09 19.71
N ASP A 540 0.14 -11.09 19.27
CA ASP A 540 -0.84 -10.95 18.19
C ASP A 540 -1.80 -9.77 18.41
N ASN A 541 -2.07 -9.03 17.33
CA ASN A 541 -3.02 -7.93 17.34
C ASN A 541 -4.43 -8.44 17.02
N PRO A 542 -5.40 -8.39 17.97
CA PRO A 542 -6.79 -8.78 17.72
C PRO A 542 -7.46 -8.06 16.57
N ASN A 543 -7.10 -6.81 16.31
CA ASN A 543 -7.75 -6.01 15.27
C ASN A 543 -7.26 -6.39 13.86
N PHE A 544 -6.07 -6.97 13.74
CA PHE A 544 -5.49 -7.33 12.43
C PHE A 544 -6.28 -8.44 11.72
N GLY A 545 -6.64 -9.50 12.45
CA GLY A 545 -7.38 -10.65 11.92
C GLY A 545 -8.89 -10.45 11.78
N ARG A 546 -9.41 -9.24 12.00
CA ARG A 546 -10.85 -8.96 11.93
C ARG A 546 -11.41 -8.94 10.51
N THR A 547 -10.59 -8.62 9.52
CA THR A 547 -11.06 -8.57 8.13
C THR A 547 -11.01 -9.96 7.51
N ARG A 548 -11.98 -10.26 6.64
CA ARG A 548 -12.18 -11.60 6.08
C ARG A 548 -10.94 -12.17 5.37
N ASP A 549 -10.19 -11.33 4.68
CA ASP A 549 -8.97 -11.72 3.97
C ASP A 549 -7.78 -12.03 4.90
N ARG A 550 -7.93 -11.76 6.20
CA ARG A 550 -6.93 -11.91 7.26
C ARG A 550 -7.41 -12.78 8.43
N ALA A 551 -8.56 -13.43 8.29
CA ALA A 551 -9.08 -14.32 9.32
C ALA A 551 -8.04 -15.41 9.66
N GLY A 552 -7.78 -15.60 10.95
CA GLY A 552 -6.76 -16.55 11.43
C GLY A 552 -5.31 -16.07 11.33
N LEU A 553 -5.08 -14.80 10.96
CA LEU A 553 -3.78 -14.14 11.02
C LEU A 553 -3.67 -13.19 12.23
N PRO A 554 -2.44 -12.96 12.76
CA PRO A 554 -1.20 -13.62 12.39
C PRO A 554 -1.14 -15.10 12.84
N HIS A 555 -0.39 -15.93 12.11
CA HIS A 555 -0.14 -17.32 12.48
C HIS A 555 0.83 -17.46 13.65
N LEU A 556 1.82 -16.57 13.74
CA LEU A 556 2.65 -16.43 14.94
C LEU A 556 1.85 -15.73 16.03
N ARG A 557 1.95 -16.22 17.27
CA ARG A 557 1.26 -15.60 18.42
C ARG A 557 2.15 -14.63 19.19
N GLU A 558 3.46 -14.80 19.08
CA GLU A 558 4.42 -13.97 19.80
C GLU A 558 5.69 -13.77 18.98
N VAL A 559 6.23 -12.54 18.99
CA VAL A 559 7.56 -12.22 18.48
C VAL A 559 8.38 -11.59 19.60
N ARG A 560 9.58 -12.11 19.86
CA ARG A 560 10.50 -11.64 20.90
C ARG A 560 11.77 -11.08 20.30
N PHE A 561 12.14 -9.87 20.70
CA PHE A 561 13.48 -9.33 20.47
C PHE A 561 14.32 -9.49 21.73
N VAL A 562 15.43 -10.21 21.63
CA VAL A 562 16.36 -10.44 22.75
C VAL A 562 17.66 -9.67 22.53
N GLU A 563 18.17 -9.02 23.57
CA GLU A 563 19.41 -8.24 23.49
C GLU A 563 20.62 -9.15 23.28
N LEU A 564 21.12 -9.19 22.04
CA LEU A 564 22.12 -10.17 21.61
C LEU A 564 23.46 -10.00 22.34
N SER A 565 23.83 -8.76 22.69
CA SER A 565 25.07 -8.43 23.42
C SER A 565 25.10 -8.98 24.85
N LYS A 566 23.95 -9.42 25.39
CA LYS A 566 23.82 -10.03 26.72
C LYS A 566 23.71 -11.55 26.67
N ILE A 567 23.72 -12.14 25.48
CA ILE A 567 23.71 -13.59 25.27
C ILE A 567 25.16 -14.07 25.16
N ALA A 568 25.58 -14.94 26.08
CA ALA A 568 26.96 -15.43 26.13
C ALA A 568 27.37 -16.26 24.89
N ASP A 569 26.46 -17.12 24.40
CA ASP A 569 26.66 -17.90 23.17
C ASP A 569 25.38 -17.90 22.32
N PRO A 570 25.22 -16.91 21.41
CA PRO A 570 24.05 -16.83 20.53
C PRO A 570 23.87 -18.06 19.63
N PHE A 571 24.95 -18.72 19.24
CA PHE A 571 24.88 -19.89 18.37
C PHE A 571 24.43 -21.13 19.14
N ALA A 572 24.78 -21.27 20.43
CA ALA A 572 24.20 -22.30 21.29
C ALA A 572 22.70 -22.07 21.55
N GLU A 573 22.28 -20.82 21.81
CA GLU A 573 20.86 -20.47 21.97
C GLU A 573 20.05 -20.76 20.70
N PHE A 574 20.64 -20.48 19.53
CA PHE A 574 20.04 -20.79 18.24
C PHE A 574 19.90 -22.31 18.01
N ARG A 575 20.97 -23.09 18.25
CA ARG A 575 20.91 -24.56 18.17
C ARG A 575 19.90 -25.15 19.15
N GLY A 576 19.76 -24.56 20.33
CA GLY A 576 18.77 -24.93 21.32
C GLY A 576 17.33 -24.54 20.98
N GLY A 577 17.08 -23.87 19.85
CA GLY A 577 15.77 -23.39 19.43
C GLY A 577 15.22 -22.21 20.24
N ARG A 578 16.04 -21.62 21.12
CA ARG A 578 15.70 -20.44 21.94
C ARG A 578 15.90 -19.14 21.18
N LEU A 579 16.68 -19.17 20.10
CA LEU A 579 16.84 -18.09 19.13
C LEU A 579 16.49 -18.62 17.73
N ASN A 580 15.72 -17.87 16.94
CA ASN A 580 15.25 -18.31 15.62
C ASN A 580 15.81 -17.48 14.47
N ILE A 581 16.19 -16.21 14.73
CA ILE A 581 16.83 -15.35 13.75
C ILE A 581 18.00 -14.61 14.41
N ILE A 582 19.17 -14.62 13.77
CA ILE A 582 20.31 -13.75 14.09
C ILE A 582 20.60 -12.87 12.87
N PRO A 583 20.20 -11.58 12.89
CA PRO A 583 20.48 -10.65 11.79
C PRO A 583 21.93 -10.13 11.84
N ASP A 584 22.40 -9.70 10.68
CA ASP A 584 23.68 -8.99 10.49
C ASP A 584 24.88 -9.71 11.11
N LEU A 585 25.15 -10.94 10.69
CA LEU A 585 26.37 -11.64 11.08
C LEU A 585 27.59 -10.86 10.62
N THR A 586 28.49 -10.55 11.55
CA THR A 586 29.84 -10.02 11.24
C THR A 586 30.64 -11.04 10.42
N PRO A 587 31.72 -10.66 9.72
CA PRO A 587 32.57 -11.62 9.00
C PRO A 587 33.05 -12.78 9.88
N THR A 588 33.43 -12.49 11.14
CA THR A 588 33.84 -13.52 12.10
C THR A 588 32.68 -14.41 12.53
N GLU A 589 31.50 -13.85 12.80
CA GLU A 589 30.30 -14.64 13.13
C GLU A 589 29.81 -15.46 11.94
N LEU A 590 29.90 -14.93 10.72
CA LEU A 590 29.62 -15.68 9.50
C LEU A 590 30.62 -16.83 9.37
N SER A 591 31.93 -16.57 9.48
CA SER A 591 32.93 -17.62 9.47
C SER A 591 32.68 -18.65 10.57
N LYS A 592 32.24 -18.26 11.77
CA LYS A 592 31.83 -19.22 12.82
C LYS A 592 30.58 -19.97 12.41
N ALA A 593 29.55 -19.30 11.91
CA ALA A 593 28.31 -19.90 11.41
C ALA A 593 28.53 -20.79 10.17
N LEU A 594 29.67 -20.70 9.49
CA LEU A 594 30.04 -21.56 8.36
C LEU A 594 31.08 -22.62 8.75
N ALA A 595 32.05 -22.30 9.62
CA ALA A 595 33.09 -23.22 10.06
C ALA A 595 32.59 -24.18 11.13
N GLN A 596 31.67 -23.72 11.97
CA GLN A 596 30.87 -24.63 12.78
C GLN A 596 29.90 -25.43 11.89
N ASN A 597 29.80 -25.13 10.56
CA ASN A 597 28.83 -25.75 9.66
C ASN A 597 29.30 -26.06 8.20
N ALA A 598 29.87 -27.23 7.95
CA ALA A 598 29.95 -27.86 6.63
C ALA A 598 28.72 -28.76 6.40
N ALA A 599 27.74 -28.42 5.55
CA ALA A 599 26.44 -29.14 5.46
C ALA A 599 25.62 -29.21 6.78
N GLU A 600 26.07 -28.49 7.82
CA GLU A 600 25.86 -28.81 9.22
C GLU A 600 24.78 -27.87 9.85
N LEU A 601 24.96 -26.95 10.79
CA LEU A 601 23.92 -26.36 11.67
C LEU A 601 23.15 -27.41 12.50
N GLY A 602 23.54 -28.69 12.41
CA GLY A 602 22.73 -29.83 12.83
C GLY A 602 21.41 -29.95 12.06
N GLY A 603 21.25 -29.27 10.92
CA GLY A 603 19.97 -29.14 10.22
C GLY A 603 18.98 -28.14 10.85
N HIS A 604 19.42 -27.29 11.80
CA HIS A 604 18.52 -26.42 12.56
C HIS A 604 18.35 -24.99 12.00
N GLY A 605 19.17 -24.56 11.04
CA GLY A 605 19.08 -23.25 10.41
C GLY A 605 19.77 -23.17 9.05
N GLN A 606 19.77 -21.98 8.45
CA GLN A 606 20.48 -21.66 7.23
C GLN A 606 20.94 -20.20 7.25
N VAL A 607 22.14 -19.94 6.72
CA VAL A 607 22.64 -18.58 6.51
C VAL A 607 22.17 -18.08 5.14
N PHE A 608 21.59 -16.88 5.13
CA PHE A 608 21.14 -16.20 3.93
C PHE A 608 21.87 -14.87 3.77
N THR A 609 22.30 -14.56 2.54
CA THR A 609 22.73 -13.21 2.15
C THR A 609 21.57 -12.52 1.46
N ALA A 610 21.19 -11.33 1.93
CA ALA A 610 20.12 -10.55 1.31
C ALA A 610 20.36 -10.36 -0.21
N GLY A 611 19.34 -10.65 -1.02
CA GLY A 611 19.39 -10.52 -2.48
C GLY A 611 19.26 -9.07 -2.96
N THR A 612 18.58 -8.24 -2.18
CA THR A 612 18.55 -6.78 -2.37
C THR A 612 19.07 -6.11 -1.11
N ASN A 613 19.89 -5.08 -1.29
CA ASN A 613 20.45 -4.32 -0.20
C ASN A 613 20.58 -2.87 -0.63
N ARG A 614 20.01 -1.98 0.18
CA ARG A 614 20.01 -0.52 -0.04
C ARG A 614 20.93 0.22 0.92
N ARG A 615 21.61 -0.51 1.82
CA ARG A 615 22.54 0.07 2.78
C ARG A 615 23.89 0.32 2.14
N VAL A 616 24.35 1.55 2.29
CA VAL A 616 25.74 1.94 2.04
C VAL A 616 26.37 2.47 3.33
N PHE A 617 27.70 2.51 3.39
CA PHE A 617 28.43 3.16 4.45
C PHE A 617 29.10 4.42 3.93
N VAL A 618 29.07 5.48 4.75
CA VAL A 618 29.60 6.80 4.41
C VAL A 618 30.40 7.36 5.58
N LEU A 619 31.37 8.24 5.27
CA LEU A 619 31.83 9.21 6.27
C LEU A 619 31.00 10.48 6.10
N ALA A 620 30.06 10.68 7.01
CA ALA A 620 29.32 11.93 7.09
C ALA A 620 30.29 13.03 7.57
N LEU A 621 30.31 14.14 6.85
CA LEU A 621 31.12 15.32 7.17
C LEU A 621 30.20 16.38 7.76
N ASN A 622 30.55 16.96 8.92
CA ASN A 622 29.75 18.04 9.49
C ASN A 622 30.10 19.39 8.83
N ILE A 623 29.45 19.71 7.71
CA ILE A 623 29.74 20.91 6.90
C ILE A 623 29.40 22.22 7.64
N ARG A 624 28.62 22.13 8.72
CA ARG A 624 28.37 23.25 9.65
C ARG A 624 29.66 23.69 10.35
N ARG A 625 30.65 22.81 10.50
CA ARG A 625 31.95 23.13 11.09
C ARG A 625 32.85 23.83 10.07
N PRO A 626 33.58 24.90 10.47
CA PRO A 626 34.44 25.65 9.55
C PRO A 626 35.42 24.81 8.70
N PRO A 627 36.10 23.75 9.21
CA PRO A 627 37.00 22.92 8.41
C PRO A 627 36.33 22.32 7.17
N PHE A 628 35.13 21.77 7.36
CA PHE A 628 34.42 21.03 6.32
C PHE A 628 33.67 21.93 5.35
N GLN A 629 33.67 23.26 5.55
CA GLN A 629 33.26 24.20 4.50
C GLN A 629 34.28 24.23 3.35
N SER A 630 35.54 23.89 3.60
CA SER A 630 36.56 23.74 2.55
C SER A 630 36.29 22.51 1.69
N ARG A 631 35.96 22.74 0.41
CA ARG A 631 35.84 21.68 -0.58
C ARG A 631 37.14 20.89 -0.77
N ASP A 632 38.29 21.56 -0.64
CA ASP A 632 39.60 20.90 -0.72
C ASP A 632 39.79 19.87 0.40
N LEU A 633 39.39 20.18 1.65
CA LEU A 633 39.43 19.18 2.72
C LEU A 633 38.52 17.99 2.41
N ARG A 634 37.25 18.26 2.06
CA ARG A 634 36.26 17.18 1.78
C ARG A 634 36.73 16.28 0.65
N ARG A 635 37.19 16.87 -0.46
CA ARG A 635 37.65 16.14 -1.64
C ARG A 635 38.97 15.41 -1.37
N GLY A 636 39.91 16.03 -0.66
CA GLY A 636 41.13 15.39 -0.20
C GLY A 636 40.86 14.11 0.61
N LEU A 637 39.93 14.18 1.57
CA LEU A 637 39.49 13.01 2.36
C LEU A 637 38.88 11.92 1.46
N GLY A 638 38.04 12.30 0.51
CA GLY A 638 37.40 11.33 -0.39
C GLY A 638 38.36 10.57 -1.30
N LEU A 639 39.40 11.26 -1.78
CA LEU A 639 40.42 10.72 -2.68
C LEU A 639 41.54 9.97 -1.94
N ALA A 640 41.75 10.22 -0.64
CA ALA A 640 42.81 9.61 0.15
C ALA A 640 42.56 8.13 0.50
N ILE A 641 41.30 7.69 0.51
CA ILE A 641 40.89 6.38 1.02
C ILE A 641 40.88 5.33 -0.09
N ASP A 642 41.72 4.32 0.06
CA ASP A 642 41.70 3.11 -0.75
C ASP A 642 40.66 2.14 -0.18
N ARG A 643 39.46 2.20 -0.77
CA ARG A 643 38.27 1.45 -0.34
C ARG A 643 38.41 -0.03 -0.60
N ASP A 644 39.00 -0.40 -1.74
CA ASP A 644 39.21 -1.79 -2.13
C ASP A 644 40.19 -2.48 -1.18
N GLU A 645 41.29 -1.81 -0.83
CA GLU A 645 42.24 -2.33 0.16
C GLU A 645 41.56 -2.58 1.52
N ILE A 646 40.77 -1.62 2.02
CA ILE A 646 40.07 -1.78 3.29
C ILE A 646 39.03 -2.91 3.21
N LEU A 647 38.25 -2.97 2.13
CA LEU A 647 37.28 -4.04 1.91
C LEU A 647 37.94 -5.41 1.92
N GLN A 648 39.06 -5.57 1.22
CA GLN A 648 39.80 -6.83 1.19
C GLN A 648 40.37 -7.20 2.56
N GLN A 649 40.94 -6.24 3.30
CA GLN A 649 41.58 -6.52 4.58
C GLN A 649 40.57 -6.76 5.72
N VAL A 650 39.40 -6.11 5.67
CA VAL A 650 38.40 -6.18 6.74
C VAL A 650 37.30 -7.21 6.45
N TYR A 651 36.90 -7.35 5.19
CA TYR A 651 35.78 -8.20 4.76
C TYR A 651 36.20 -9.33 3.81
N GLY A 652 37.48 -9.42 3.43
CA GLY A 652 37.96 -10.43 2.46
C GLY A 652 37.92 -11.87 2.94
N THR A 653 37.69 -12.11 4.23
CA THR A 653 37.48 -13.45 4.80
C THR A 653 36.10 -14.03 4.46
N VAL A 654 35.17 -13.21 3.96
CA VAL A 654 33.84 -13.66 3.53
C VAL A 654 33.96 -14.50 2.24
N PRO A 655 33.46 -15.75 2.22
CA PRO A 655 33.53 -16.60 1.02
C PRO A 655 32.81 -15.96 -0.17
N ALA A 656 33.32 -16.21 -1.39
CA ALA A 656 32.84 -15.57 -2.61
C ALA A 656 31.33 -15.75 -2.85
N GLN A 657 30.75 -16.92 -2.52
CA GLN A 657 29.32 -17.19 -2.67
C GLN A 657 28.41 -16.31 -1.80
N TYR A 658 28.96 -15.67 -0.75
CA TYR A 658 28.23 -14.75 0.12
C TYR A 658 28.51 -13.27 -0.22
N ARG A 659 29.41 -12.97 -1.18
CA ARG A 659 29.70 -11.61 -1.64
C ARG A 659 28.88 -11.29 -2.90
N ARG A 660 27.64 -10.81 -2.73
CA ARG A 660 26.71 -10.48 -3.82
C ARG A 660 26.80 -9.01 -4.22
N THR A 661 26.69 -8.11 -3.25
CA THR A 661 26.61 -6.64 -3.44
C THR A 661 27.78 -5.89 -2.81
N THR A 662 28.63 -6.60 -2.04
CA THR A 662 29.80 -5.98 -1.41
C THR A 662 30.72 -5.36 -2.45
N GLY A 663 31.01 -4.07 -2.33
CA GLY A 663 31.90 -3.37 -3.25
C GLY A 663 32.21 -1.93 -2.87
N PRO A 664 33.31 -1.38 -3.40
CA PRO A 664 33.70 0.01 -3.15
C PRO A 664 32.70 0.95 -3.82
N MET A 665 32.36 2.05 -3.14
CA MET A 665 31.58 3.11 -3.76
C MET A 665 32.48 4.09 -4.48
N THR A 666 32.14 4.41 -5.73
CA THR A 666 32.85 5.38 -6.57
C THR A 666 32.18 6.75 -6.61
N GLY A 667 30.95 6.84 -6.11
CA GLY A 667 30.14 8.06 -6.00
C GLY A 667 29.03 7.86 -4.97
N PRO A 668 27.92 8.62 -5.03
CA PRO A 668 26.91 8.56 -3.98
C PRO A 668 26.04 7.28 -4.04
N PHE A 669 25.92 6.64 -5.21
CA PHE A 669 25.00 5.53 -5.41
C PHE A 669 25.64 4.17 -5.12
N PRO A 670 24.86 3.16 -4.68
CA PRO A 670 25.38 1.81 -4.45
C PRO A 670 26.03 1.19 -5.69
N PRO A 671 27.06 0.33 -5.54
CA PRO A 671 27.63 -0.44 -6.64
C PRO A 671 26.55 -1.18 -7.45
N GLY A 672 26.64 -1.11 -8.78
CA GLY A 672 25.67 -1.76 -9.68
C GLY A 672 24.34 -1.01 -9.85
N SER A 673 24.11 0.09 -9.11
CA SER A 673 22.94 0.95 -9.31
C SER A 673 22.89 1.54 -10.72
N TRP A 674 21.68 1.64 -11.29
CA TRP A 674 21.46 2.27 -12.59
C TRP A 674 21.85 3.76 -12.61
N ALA A 675 21.81 4.42 -11.44
CA ALA A 675 22.16 5.83 -11.27
C ALA A 675 23.67 6.06 -11.20
N GLY A 676 24.47 5.01 -10.98
CA GLY A 676 25.93 5.09 -10.94
C GLY A 676 26.54 5.40 -12.31
N ALA A 677 27.57 6.26 -12.34
CA ALA A 677 28.35 6.45 -13.55
C ALA A 677 29.14 5.18 -13.88
N LYS A 678 29.13 4.81 -15.17
CA LYS A 678 29.93 3.70 -15.70
C LYS A 678 31.18 4.27 -16.37
N GLY A 679 32.35 3.78 -16.01
CA GLY A 679 33.61 4.13 -16.67
C GLY A 679 33.75 3.47 -18.04
N THR A 680 34.92 3.66 -18.67
CA THR A 680 35.26 3.01 -19.94
C THR A 680 35.17 1.49 -19.81
N GLY A 681 34.44 0.84 -20.73
CA GLY A 681 34.19 -0.60 -20.67
C GLY A 681 33.11 -1.02 -19.67
N GLY A 682 32.38 -0.08 -19.06
CA GLY A 682 31.26 -0.36 -18.17
C GLY A 682 31.64 -0.60 -16.70
N LEU A 683 32.94 -0.55 -16.36
CA LEU A 683 33.44 -0.75 -15.00
C LEU A 683 33.44 0.56 -14.20
N PRO A 684 33.18 0.55 -12.88
CA PRO A 684 33.31 1.72 -12.04
C PRO A 684 34.76 2.23 -11.99
N THR A 685 34.97 3.55 -12.10
CA THR A 685 36.30 4.16 -11.92
C THR A 685 36.57 4.33 -10.42
N PRO A 686 37.66 3.77 -9.87
CA PRO A 686 38.02 3.98 -8.47
C PRO A 686 38.14 5.47 -8.13
N LEU A 687 37.59 5.85 -6.97
CA LEU A 687 37.62 7.24 -6.51
C LEU A 687 38.99 7.62 -5.88
N MET A 688 39.81 6.64 -5.50
CA MET A 688 41.09 6.90 -4.85
C MET A 688 42.10 7.52 -5.82
N ASP A 689 42.71 8.63 -5.40
CA ASP A 689 43.83 9.29 -6.08
C ASP A 689 44.69 10.00 -5.02
N ARG A 690 45.73 9.31 -4.55
CA ARG A 690 46.63 9.84 -3.50
C ARG A 690 47.33 11.14 -3.91
N THR A 691 47.67 11.28 -5.20
CA THR A 691 48.36 12.46 -5.71
C THR A 691 47.44 13.68 -5.65
N GLN A 692 46.20 13.54 -6.13
CA GLN A 692 45.21 14.61 -6.04
C GLN A 692 44.78 14.87 -4.59
N ALA A 693 44.71 13.84 -3.75
CA ALA A 693 44.44 14.01 -2.32
C ALA A 693 45.48 14.93 -1.67
N ILE A 694 46.78 14.70 -1.91
CA ILE A 694 47.88 15.55 -1.41
C ILE A 694 47.74 16.99 -1.92
N VAL A 695 47.42 17.18 -3.20
CA VAL A 695 47.21 18.52 -3.78
C VAL A 695 46.07 19.26 -3.08
N HIS A 696 44.95 18.58 -2.86
CA HIS A 696 43.81 19.15 -2.16
C HIS A 696 44.13 19.48 -0.69
N PHE A 697 44.77 18.57 0.04
CA PHE A 697 45.20 18.86 1.40
C PHE A 697 46.22 20.01 1.47
N ALA A 698 47.16 20.11 0.53
CA ALA A 698 48.10 21.22 0.48
C ALA A 698 47.38 22.57 0.34
N ARG A 699 46.36 22.65 -0.52
CA ARG A 699 45.51 23.86 -0.66
C ARG A 699 44.75 24.17 0.62
N TYR A 700 44.14 23.19 1.26
CA TYR A 700 43.46 23.38 2.55
C TYR A 700 44.43 23.93 3.62
N MET A 701 45.64 23.39 3.68
CA MET A 701 46.66 23.77 4.66
C MET A 701 47.28 25.15 4.44
N THR A 702 47.02 25.81 3.29
CA THR A 702 47.46 27.20 3.07
C THR A 702 46.76 28.19 4.02
N THR A 703 45.60 27.82 4.56
CA THR A 703 44.89 28.62 5.56
C THR A 703 45.53 28.40 6.94
N PRO A 704 46.21 29.39 7.55
CA PRO A 704 46.99 29.18 8.78
C PRO A 704 46.15 28.74 9.98
N SER A 705 44.87 29.12 10.01
CA SER A 705 43.90 28.78 11.06
C SER A 705 43.15 27.46 10.81
N ALA A 706 43.42 26.77 9.70
CA ALA A 706 42.75 25.52 9.36
C ALA A 706 43.02 24.44 10.41
N PRO A 707 41.99 23.88 11.06
CA PRO A 707 42.16 22.79 12.01
C PRO A 707 42.80 21.57 11.34
N ARG A 708 43.81 21.02 12.01
CA ARG A 708 44.60 19.87 11.51
C ARG A 708 44.37 18.59 12.31
N SER A 709 43.61 18.65 13.40
CA SER A 709 43.18 17.50 14.17
C SER A 709 41.67 17.42 14.08
N LEU A 710 41.16 16.33 13.52
CA LEU A 710 39.72 16.09 13.33
C LEU A 710 39.32 14.81 14.07
N LYS A 711 38.07 14.72 14.51
CA LYS A 711 37.55 13.50 15.15
C LYS A 711 36.78 12.62 14.17
N LEU A 712 37.01 11.31 14.23
CA LEU A 712 36.24 10.29 13.53
C LEU A 712 35.43 9.48 14.55
N SER A 713 34.15 9.82 14.66
CA SER A 713 33.23 9.13 15.56
C SER A 713 32.67 7.86 14.89
N TYR A 714 32.53 6.78 15.67
CA TYR A 714 31.94 5.52 15.21
C TYR A 714 31.28 4.76 16.37
N PRO A 715 30.30 3.89 16.09
CA PRO A 715 29.63 3.10 17.13
C PRO A 715 30.55 2.00 17.69
N THR A 716 30.56 1.84 19.01
CA THR A 716 31.20 0.71 19.71
C THR A 716 30.36 -0.56 19.58
N GLY A 717 30.96 -1.71 19.89
CA GLY A 717 30.28 -3.01 19.85
C GLY A 717 30.28 -3.65 18.45
N ASP A 718 30.83 -2.97 17.46
CA ASP A 718 31.16 -3.51 16.14
C ASP A 718 32.68 -3.46 15.91
N PRO A 719 33.40 -4.57 16.15
CA PRO A 719 34.84 -4.63 15.91
C PRO A 719 35.24 -4.35 14.45
N VAL A 720 34.32 -4.57 13.51
CA VAL A 720 34.55 -4.37 12.08
C VAL A 720 34.55 -2.88 11.75
N ALA A 721 33.59 -2.12 12.31
CA ALA A 721 33.56 -0.67 12.20
C ALA A 721 34.81 -0.02 12.81
N GLN A 722 35.26 -0.50 13.98
CA GLN A 722 36.50 -0.03 14.60
C GLN A 722 37.70 -0.25 13.67
N THR A 723 37.90 -1.48 13.19
CA THR A 723 39.03 -1.82 12.31
C THR A 723 39.00 -1.00 11.02
N ALA A 724 37.81 -0.77 10.44
CA ALA A 724 37.66 0.08 9.27
C ALA A 724 38.08 1.53 9.54
N CYS A 725 37.66 2.10 10.67
CA CYS A 725 38.04 3.47 11.06
C CYS A 725 39.54 3.61 11.34
N GLU A 726 40.17 2.60 11.96
CA GLU A 726 41.62 2.55 12.17
C GLU A 726 42.38 2.56 10.84
N LYS A 727 41.93 1.80 9.84
CA LYS A 727 42.53 1.79 8.50
C LYS A 727 42.33 3.10 7.74
N ILE A 728 41.15 3.71 7.82
CA ILE A 728 40.87 5.03 7.25
C ILE A 728 41.84 6.07 7.84
N LYS A 729 41.99 6.09 9.17
CA LYS A 729 42.96 6.94 9.87
C LYS A 729 44.37 6.70 9.35
N ALA A 730 44.81 5.44 9.30
CA ALA A 730 46.16 5.10 8.85
C ALA A 730 46.44 5.55 7.41
N GLN A 731 45.50 5.33 6.48
CA GLN A 731 45.67 5.74 5.07
C GLN A 731 45.79 7.27 4.95
N ILE A 732 44.93 8.04 5.63
CA ILE A 732 44.98 9.50 5.60
C ILE A 732 46.28 10.04 6.21
N GLU A 733 46.68 9.56 7.40
CA GLU A 733 47.88 10.06 8.08
C GLU A 733 49.18 9.65 7.35
N SER A 734 49.16 8.54 6.62
CA SER A 734 50.33 8.08 5.84
C SER A 734 50.75 9.05 4.73
N LEU A 735 49.82 9.86 4.22
CA LEU A 735 50.09 10.89 3.22
C LEU A 735 50.95 12.04 3.77
N PHE A 736 51.06 12.16 5.11
CA PHE A 736 51.80 13.22 5.78
C PHE A 736 53.04 12.72 6.53
N LYS A 737 53.49 11.50 6.26
CA LYS A 737 54.64 10.87 6.95
C LYS A 737 55.93 11.71 6.88
N ASP A 738 56.13 12.44 5.77
CA ASP A 738 57.31 13.26 5.49
C ASP A 738 57.11 14.74 5.89
N VAL A 739 55.92 15.11 6.41
CA VAL A 739 55.58 16.46 6.87
C VAL A 739 55.90 16.58 8.37
N ALA A 740 56.30 17.76 8.85
CA ALA A 740 56.52 18.00 10.29
C ALA A 740 55.24 17.72 11.11
N VAL A 741 55.36 17.10 12.28
CA VAL A 741 54.23 16.59 13.09
C VAL A 741 53.14 17.65 13.35
N GLY A 742 53.50 18.89 13.68
CA GLY A 742 52.55 19.99 13.90
C GLY A 742 51.83 20.51 12.64
N SER A 743 52.22 20.02 11.47
CA SER A 743 51.65 20.38 10.16
C SER A 743 50.90 19.25 9.47
N ARG A 744 50.78 18.08 10.12
CA ARG A 744 50.04 16.93 9.59
C ARG A 744 48.55 17.07 9.84
N LEU A 745 47.73 16.60 8.90
CA LEU A 745 46.34 16.28 9.20
C LEU A 745 46.32 14.97 10.01
N THR A 746 45.65 14.99 11.16
CA THR A 746 45.50 13.82 12.05
C THR A 746 44.03 13.55 12.34
N LEU A 747 43.70 12.27 12.50
CA LEU A 747 42.37 11.81 12.89
C LEU A 747 42.41 11.20 14.30
N GLU A 748 41.63 11.73 15.23
CA GLU A 748 41.39 11.11 16.54
C GLU A 748 40.16 10.20 16.44
N LEU A 749 40.30 8.94 16.83
CA LEU A 749 39.19 7.99 16.87
C LEU A 749 38.31 8.28 18.11
N ASP A 750 37.01 8.47 17.91
CA ASP A 750 36.03 8.83 18.94
C ASP A 750 34.95 7.75 19.06
N PRO A 751 35.25 6.58 19.67
CA PRO A 751 34.28 5.50 19.85
C PRO A 751 33.14 5.92 20.79
N ARG A 752 31.89 5.63 20.42
CA ARG A 752 30.70 5.95 21.22
C ARG A 752 29.72 4.77 21.29
N GLU A 753 29.01 4.63 22.42
CA GLU A 753 27.89 3.68 22.51
C GLU A 753 26.84 3.99 21.42
N PRO A 754 26.25 2.98 20.72
CA PRO A 754 25.37 3.21 19.57
C PRO A 754 24.31 4.31 19.71
N ARG A 755 23.60 4.40 20.85
CA ARG A 755 22.60 5.46 21.08
C ARG A 755 23.25 6.82 21.32
N ASP A 756 24.35 6.86 22.06
CA ASP A 756 25.14 8.10 22.20
C ASP A 756 25.72 8.56 20.85
N PHE A 757 26.19 7.64 20.02
CA PHE A 757 26.69 7.93 18.68
C PHE A 757 25.62 8.61 17.82
N LEU A 758 24.42 8.03 17.71
CA LEU A 758 23.34 8.66 16.95
C LEU A 758 22.91 10.00 17.54
N ARG A 759 22.83 10.11 18.88
CA ARG A 759 22.53 11.40 19.53
C ARG A 759 23.60 12.45 19.20
N HIS A 760 24.88 12.07 19.26
CA HIS A 760 26.01 12.94 18.97
C HIS A 760 25.99 13.45 17.51
N VAL A 761 25.56 12.60 16.58
CA VAL A 761 25.53 12.88 15.14
C VAL A 761 24.23 13.58 14.70
N GLU A 762 23.06 12.99 14.96
CA GLU A 762 21.77 13.46 14.47
C GLU A 762 21.16 14.56 15.34
N SER A 763 21.21 14.40 16.67
CA SER A 763 20.52 15.30 17.61
C SER A 763 21.37 16.51 18.01
N GLU A 764 22.60 16.26 18.45
CA GLU A 764 23.53 17.27 18.95
C GLU A 764 24.35 17.90 17.84
N GLN A 765 24.57 17.17 16.73
CA GLN A 765 25.39 17.61 15.59
C GLN A 765 26.80 18.05 16.01
N ARG A 766 27.38 17.41 17.03
CA ARG A 766 28.66 17.78 17.68
C ARG A 766 29.88 16.98 17.22
N TYR A 767 29.83 16.43 16.02
CA TYR A 767 30.89 15.60 15.45
C TYR A 767 31.67 16.35 14.35
N ASP A 768 32.80 15.78 13.93
CA ASP A 768 33.56 16.24 12.76
C ASP A 768 33.31 15.30 11.58
N LEU A 769 33.76 14.05 11.70
CA LEU A 769 33.46 12.93 10.81
C LEU A 769 32.69 11.85 11.58
N ALA A 770 31.73 11.20 10.92
CA ALA A 770 31.01 10.06 11.49
C ALA A 770 30.93 8.89 10.50
N TYR A 771 31.29 7.69 10.95
CA TYR A 771 31.11 6.44 10.20
C TYR A 771 29.65 5.97 10.34
N LEU A 772 28.84 6.17 9.30
CA LEU A 772 27.39 6.00 9.36
C LEU A 772 26.88 5.07 8.25
N PRO A 773 25.98 4.12 8.55
CA PRO A 773 25.17 3.48 7.52
C PRO A 773 24.10 4.46 6.98
N PHE A 774 23.91 4.47 5.67
CA PHE A 774 22.80 5.14 5.00
C PHE A 774 21.98 4.12 4.23
N ASP A 775 20.71 3.98 4.61
CA ASP A 775 19.74 3.14 3.91
C ASP A 775 18.93 3.99 2.92
N TYR A 776 19.04 3.69 1.63
CA TYR A 776 18.12 4.28 0.66
C TYR A 776 16.69 3.80 0.93
N PRO A 777 15.71 4.72 1.04
CA PRO A 777 14.31 4.35 1.23
C PRO A 777 13.68 3.72 -0.03
N ASP A 778 14.31 3.86 -1.20
CA ASP A 778 13.78 3.45 -2.51
C ASP A 778 14.85 2.83 -3.43
N ASP A 779 14.43 2.05 -4.43
CA ASP A 779 15.27 1.45 -5.48
C ASP A 779 15.65 2.42 -6.61
N TRP A 780 15.05 3.60 -6.62
CA TRP A 780 15.44 4.59 -7.61
C TRP A 780 16.80 5.14 -7.23
N HIS A 781 17.07 5.39 -5.95
CA HIS A 781 18.31 5.90 -5.34
C HIS A 781 18.48 7.43 -5.38
N PRO A 782 18.40 8.17 -6.50
CA PRO A 782 18.50 9.62 -6.46
C PRO A 782 17.50 10.31 -5.55
N PHE A 783 16.29 9.77 -5.37
CA PHE A 783 15.29 10.34 -4.48
C PHE A 783 15.69 10.22 -3.00
N GLY A 784 16.14 9.03 -2.58
CA GLY A 784 16.74 8.83 -1.27
C GLY A 784 17.96 9.72 -1.01
N LEU A 785 18.85 9.89 -2.00
CA LEU A 785 20.01 10.79 -1.87
C LEU A 785 19.56 12.25 -1.71
N ALA A 786 18.61 12.70 -2.54
CA ALA A 786 18.05 14.04 -2.45
C ALA A 786 17.33 14.28 -1.13
N ALA A 787 16.68 13.26 -0.55
CA ALA A 787 16.10 13.33 0.77
C ALA A 787 17.17 13.42 1.87
N PHE A 788 18.25 12.63 1.78
CA PHE A 788 19.36 12.66 2.74
C PHE A 788 20.12 13.99 2.74
N LEU A 789 20.26 14.65 1.59
CA LEU A 789 20.96 15.94 1.45
C LEU A 789 20.00 17.14 1.41
N ASP A 790 18.75 16.95 1.80
CA ASP A 790 17.73 18.00 1.81
C ASP A 790 18.10 19.11 2.82
N PRO A 791 18.29 20.37 2.38
CA PRO A 791 18.68 21.46 3.28
C PRO A 791 17.64 21.72 4.38
N ASP A 792 16.36 21.55 4.08
CA ASP A 792 15.27 21.75 5.05
C ASP A 792 15.23 20.65 6.11
N ALA A 793 15.93 19.54 5.86
CA ALA A 793 16.03 18.40 6.76
C ALA A 793 17.31 18.37 7.61
N ALA A 794 18.05 19.47 7.65
CA ALA A 794 19.34 19.58 8.36
C ALA A 794 19.21 19.99 9.84
N GLY A 795 17.97 20.10 10.35
CA GLY A 795 17.69 20.37 11.76
C GLY A 795 18.05 19.22 12.70
N ARG A 796 17.80 19.44 14.00
CA ARG A 796 17.97 18.41 15.04
C ARG A 796 17.12 17.17 14.73
N ASP A 797 17.74 15.99 14.84
CA ASP A 797 17.16 14.67 14.53
C ASP A 797 16.81 14.45 13.04
N GLY A 798 17.11 15.44 12.19
CA GLY A 798 16.78 15.43 10.78
C GLY A 798 17.67 14.50 9.96
N ARG A 799 17.16 14.06 8.80
CA ARG A 799 17.85 13.12 7.91
C ARG A 799 19.13 13.70 7.27
N ASN A 800 19.26 15.02 7.13
CA ASN A 800 20.49 15.66 6.63
C ASN A 800 21.48 15.92 7.75
N VAL A 801 22.17 14.85 8.15
CA VAL A 801 23.21 14.91 9.19
C VAL A 801 24.40 15.77 8.73
N THR A 802 24.74 15.78 7.44
CA THR A 802 25.90 16.51 6.91
C THR A 802 25.80 18.03 7.05
N GLY A 803 24.57 18.56 7.02
CA GLY A 803 24.33 20.00 6.95
C GLY A 803 24.63 20.60 5.58
N PHE A 804 24.74 19.79 4.53
CA PHE A 804 24.91 20.28 3.16
C PHE A 804 23.79 21.26 2.80
N LEU A 805 24.17 22.46 2.34
CA LEU A 805 23.30 23.60 2.01
C LEU A 805 22.41 24.11 3.16
N SER A 806 22.67 23.69 4.39
CA SER A 806 21.88 24.13 5.55
C SER A 806 22.25 25.56 5.99
N ALA A 807 21.35 26.17 6.77
CA ALA A 807 21.61 27.46 7.39
C ALA A 807 22.91 27.44 8.23
N GLY A 808 23.74 28.47 8.10
CA GLY A 808 25.04 28.54 8.78
C GLY A 808 26.20 27.88 8.01
N THR A 809 25.97 27.39 6.80
CA THR A 809 27.03 26.98 5.86
C THR A 809 27.27 28.04 4.79
N ASN A 810 28.44 27.98 4.13
CA ASN A 810 28.84 28.91 3.07
C ASN A 810 29.00 28.16 1.73
N PRO A 811 27.91 27.69 1.10
CA PRO A 811 28.02 26.96 -0.16
C PRO A 811 28.46 27.87 -1.30
N ASP A 812 29.33 27.35 -2.18
CA ASP A 812 29.68 28.03 -3.42
C ASP A 812 28.59 27.84 -4.49
N GLU A 813 28.73 28.50 -5.64
CA GLU A 813 27.79 28.38 -6.77
C GLU A 813 27.59 26.91 -7.17
N LYS A 814 28.67 26.15 -7.19
CA LYS A 814 28.67 24.78 -7.66
C LYS A 814 28.11 23.77 -6.64
N ASP A 815 28.15 24.09 -5.35
CA ASP A 815 27.40 23.38 -4.31
C ASP A 815 25.89 23.61 -4.49
N ARG A 816 25.48 24.84 -4.84
CA ARG A 816 24.07 25.16 -5.11
C ARG A 816 23.55 24.48 -6.38
N GLU A 817 24.37 24.37 -7.42
CA GLU A 817 24.04 23.59 -8.63
C GLU A 817 23.69 22.13 -8.31
N LEU A 818 24.52 21.46 -7.50
CA LEU A 818 24.24 20.09 -7.04
C LEU A 818 22.95 20.02 -6.23
N GLY A 819 22.71 20.99 -5.34
CA GLY A 819 21.44 21.11 -4.61
C GLY A 819 20.23 21.24 -5.53
N GLY A 820 20.34 22.07 -6.57
CA GLY A 820 19.29 22.25 -7.57
C GLY A 820 18.99 20.97 -8.35
N GLU A 821 20.02 20.23 -8.76
CA GLU A 821 19.84 18.94 -9.43
C GLU A 821 19.18 17.88 -8.53
N LEU A 822 19.55 17.85 -7.24
CA LEU A 822 18.93 16.96 -6.26
C LEU A 822 17.45 17.30 -6.02
N ALA A 823 17.13 18.60 -5.87
CA ALA A 823 15.75 19.06 -5.71
C ALA A 823 14.89 18.74 -6.94
N ALA A 824 15.45 18.93 -8.14
CA ALA A 824 14.76 18.72 -9.40
C ALA A 824 14.27 17.29 -9.59
N PHE A 825 14.95 16.26 -9.05
CA PHE A 825 14.48 14.86 -9.20
C PHE A 825 13.00 14.68 -8.87
N ARG A 826 12.49 15.40 -7.87
CA ARG A 826 11.10 15.30 -7.39
C ARG A 826 10.06 15.71 -8.44
N GLU A 827 10.47 16.49 -9.44
CA GLU A 827 9.61 17.06 -10.50
C GLU A 827 9.61 16.19 -11.76
N HIS A 828 10.49 15.20 -11.87
CA HIS A 828 10.68 14.38 -13.07
C HIS A 828 10.26 12.93 -12.86
N ARG A 829 9.64 12.35 -13.91
CA ARG A 829 9.29 10.92 -13.96
C ARG A 829 9.81 10.18 -15.19
N ASP A 830 10.26 10.89 -16.22
CA ASP A 830 10.79 10.26 -17.43
C ASP A 830 12.18 9.70 -17.13
N PHE A 831 12.28 8.37 -17.12
CA PHE A 831 13.52 7.68 -16.84
C PHE A 831 14.63 8.00 -17.84
N ALA A 832 14.34 7.88 -19.13
CA ALA A 832 15.34 7.94 -20.18
C ALA A 832 15.68 9.40 -20.54
N GLY A 833 14.66 10.26 -20.64
CA GLY A 833 14.84 11.66 -21.03
C GLY A 833 15.44 12.53 -19.92
N ASP A 834 14.99 12.36 -18.68
CA ASP A 834 15.33 13.29 -17.59
C ASP A 834 16.16 12.65 -16.48
N LEU A 835 15.69 11.54 -15.91
CA LEU A 835 16.25 11.01 -14.65
C LEU A 835 17.65 10.43 -14.84
N MET A 836 17.88 9.64 -15.88
CA MET A 836 19.18 9.01 -16.13
C MET A 836 20.28 10.07 -16.43
N PRO A 837 20.10 11.04 -17.35
CA PRO A 837 21.09 12.10 -17.54
C PRO A 837 21.34 12.93 -16.27
N ARG A 838 20.29 13.18 -15.48
CA ARG A 838 20.40 13.91 -14.21
C ARG A 838 21.19 13.14 -13.16
N ALA A 839 20.94 11.84 -13.02
CA ALA A 839 21.70 10.97 -12.13
C ALA A 839 23.20 10.97 -12.46
N GLN A 840 23.55 10.96 -13.76
CA GLN A 840 24.94 11.06 -14.20
C GLN A 840 25.58 12.41 -13.84
N ARG A 841 24.88 13.53 -14.06
CA ARG A 841 25.36 14.86 -13.64
C ARG A 841 25.55 14.94 -12.14
N VAL A 842 24.58 14.44 -11.37
CA VAL A 842 24.65 14.38 -9.90
C VAL A 842 25.82 13.52 -9.45
N HIS A 843 26.08 12.39 -10.08
CA HIS A 843 27.25 11.56 -9.76
C HIS A 843 28.56 12.34 -9.91
N THR A 844 28.76 12.99 -11.07
CA THR A 844 29.96 13.78 -11.35
C THR A 844 30.10 14.96 -10.38
N GLN A 845 29.04 15.75 -10.21
CA GLN A 845 29.05 16.90 -9.31
C GLN A 845 29.26 16.47 -7.85
N PHE A 846 28.64 15.37 -7.41
CA PHE A 846 28.82 14.84 -6.06
C PHE A 846 30.29 14.53 -5.78
N ILE A 847 31.02 13.88 -6.70
CA ILE A 847 32.45 13.58 -6.55
C ILE A 847 33.28 14.87 -6.41
N GLU A 848 32.92 15.93 -7.12
CA GLU A 848 33.64 17.20 -7.03
C GLU A 848 33.33 17.99 -5.75
N ARG A 849 32.10 17.91 -5.23
CA ARG A 849 31.64 18.67 -4.04
C ARG A 849 31.82 17.92 -2.73
N MET A 850 31.78 16.59 -2.79
CA MET A 850 31.91 15.63 -1.70
C MET A 850 31.08 16.00 -0.45
N PRO A 851 29.73 16.05 -0.53
CA PRO A 851 28.87 16.31 0.64
C PRO A 851 29.10 15.31 1.80
N PHE A 852 29.40 14.06 1.45
CA PHE A 852 29.93 13.04 2.34
C PHE A 852 30.96 12.21 1.56
N VAL A 853 31.83 11.47 2.26
CA VAL A 853 32.74 10.54 1.59
C VAL A 853 32.03 9.18 1.43
N PRO A 854 31.73 8.72 0.21
CA PRO A 854 31.14 7.41 0.00
C PRO A 854 32.19 6.35 0.32
N LEU A 855 31.85 5.28 1.04
CA LEU A 855 32.82 4.22 1.38
C LEU A 855 32.55 2.96 0.56
N TRP A 856 31.54 2.20 0.95
CA TRP A 856 31.26 0.89 0.38
C TRP A 856 29.83 0.45 0.66
N GLN A 857 29.36 -0.49 -0.14
CA GLN A 857 28.21 -1.33 0.19
C GLN A 857 28.71 -2.65 0.76
N LEU A 858 28.03 -3.17 1.80
CA LEU A 858 28.34 -4.46 2.42
C LEU A 858 27.12 -5.37 2.36
N ASP A 859 27.33 -6.62 1.97
CA ASP A 859 26.29 -7.65 2.08
C ASP A 859 25.83 -7.84 3.53
N ARG A 860 24.56 -8.19 3.70
CA ARG A 860 23.96 -8.45 5.01
C ARG A 860 23.58 -9.91 5.12
N HIS A 861 24.12 -10.57 6.14
CA HIS A 861 23.97 -12.01 6.36
C HIS A 861 23.07 -12.27 7.57
N THR A 862 22.11 -13.16 7.42
CA THR A 862 21.17 -13.52 8.49
C THR A 862 21.17 -15.03 8.68
N LEU A 863 21.30 -15.49 9.92
CA LEU A 863 21.06 -16.89 10.29
C LEU A 863 19.59 -17.07 10.64
N VAL A 864 18.88 -17.95 9.94
CA VAL A 864 17.44 -18.19 10.11
C VAL A 864 17.18 -19.65 10.42
N SER A 865 16.28 -19.95 11.36
CA SER A 865 15.92 -21.32 11.72
C SER A 865 15.22 -22.04 10.58
N GLY A 866 15.55 -23.32 10.36
CA GLY A 866 14.93 -24.15 9.32
C GLY A 866 13.45 -24.44 9.55
N LYS A 867 12.98 -24.23 10.79
CA LYS A 867 11.56 -24.33 11.19
C LYS A 867 10.74 -23.11 10.78
N LEU A 868 11.39 -21.98 10.47
CA LEU A 868 10.66 -20.78 10.08
C LEU A 868 10.31 -20.85 8.60
N LYS A 869 9.01 -20.82 8.30
CA LYS A 869 8.49 -20.64 6.95
C LYS A 869 8.16 -19.18 6.73
N VAL A 870 8.92 -18.56 5.83
CA VAL A 870 8.82 -17.14 5.47
C VAL A 870 7.93 -17.01 4.24
N VAL A 871 6.95 -16.11 4.30
CA VAL A 871 6.07 -15.77 3.18
C VAL A 871 6.09 -14.26 3.04
N ILE A 872 6.29 -13.73 1.83
CA ILE A 872 6.44 -12.28 1.59
C ILE A 872 5.31 -11.66 0.75
N ASP A 873 4.47 -12.49 0.13
CA ASP A 873 3.30 -12.07 -0.64
C ASP A 873 2.05 -12.82 -0.19
N ASP A 874 0.93 -12.69 -0.92
CA ASP A 874 -0.32 -13.36 -0.56
C ASP A 874 -0.38 -14.83 -1.00
N GLY A 875 0.71 -15.34 -1.59
CA GLY A 875 0.88 -16.76 -1.88
C GLY A 875 1.01 -17.59 -0.60
N ALA A 876 0.75 -18.89 -0.74
CA ALA A 876 0.96 -19.85 0.36
C ALA A 876 2.40 -20.42 0.35
N ASP A 877 3.16 -20.17 -0.71
CA ASP A 877 4.46 -20.80 -0.93
C ASP A 877 5.55 -20.08 -0.12
N PRO A 878 6.28 -20.80 0.76
CA PRO A 878 7.40 -20.22 1.46
C PRO A 878 8.49 -19.79 0.49
N VAL A 879 9.09 -18.63 0.76
CA VAL A 879 10.27 -18.14 0.06
C VAL A 879 11.52 -18.33 0.91
N THR A 880 12.67 -18.33 0.26
CA THR A 880 13.96 -18.27 0.94
C THR A 880 14.16 -16.89 1.57
N ALA A 881 14.78 -16.86 2.74
CA ALA A 881 14.93 -15.62 3.53
C ALA A 881 15.91 -14.61 2.90
N ASP A 882 16.65 -14.97 1.84
CA ASP A 882 17.44 -14.01 1.07
C ASP A 882 16.59 -12.98 0.34
N ARG A 883 15.28 -13.23 0.18
CA ARG A 883 14.33 -12.24 -0.37
C ARG A 883 13.85 -11.20 0.64
N LEU A 884 14.20 -11.33 1.92
CA LEU A 884 13.82 -10.35 2.93
C LEU A 884 14.68 -9.09 2.81
N ASN A 885 14.07 -7.92 3.05
CA ASN A 885 14.84 -6.69 3.19
C ASN A 885 15.42 -6.67 4.62
N PRO A 886 16.74 -6.72 4.78
CA PRO A 886 17.35 -6.88 6.10
C PRO A 886 17.13 -5.67 7.04
N ALA A 887 16.80 -4.48 6.51
CA ALA A 887 16.53 -3.30 7.33
C ALA A 887 15.19 -3.38 8.08
N VAL A 888 14.23 -4.14 7.56
CA VAL A 888 12.85 -4.20 8.05
C VAL A 888 12.42 -5.64 8.42
N LEU A 889 13.02 -6.65 7.79
CA LEU A 889 12.98 -8.10 8.03
C LEU A 889 11.59 -8.77 7.94
N PHE A 890 10.54 -8.14 8.43
CA PHE A 890 9.24 -8.75 8.72
C PHE A 890 8.17 -8.49 7.67
N GLN A 891 8.58 -8.43 6.39
CA GLN A 891 7.62 -8.29 5.30
C GLN A 891 6.63 -9.45 5.34
N ASN A 892 5.35 -9.12 5.52
CA ASN A 892 4.25 -10.08 5.65
C ASN A 892 4.40 -11.11 6.79
N ALA A 893 5.02 -10.73 7.91
CA ALA A 893 5.21 -11.64 9.04
C ALA A 893 3.92 -12.25 9.62
N ALA A 894 2.76 -11.67 9.32
CA ALA A 894 1.46 -12.23 9.69
C ALA A 894 1.24 -13.66 9.16
N ARG A 895 1.79 -13.99 7.98
CA ARG A 895 1.64 -15.30 7.34
C ARG A 895 2.78 -16.27 7.64
N TRP A 896 3.79 -15.84 8.41
CA TRP A 896 4.92 -16.70 8.74
C TRP A 896 4.51 -17.80 9.72
N LYS A 897 5.17 -18.96 9.66
CA LYS A 897 4.86 -20.10 10.52
C LYS A 897 6.12 -20.74 11.08
N MET A 898 5.99 -21.30 12.28
CA MET A 898 7.02 -22.16 12.89
C MET A 898 6.54 -23.61 12.76
N GLU A 899 7.19 -24.40 11.91
CA GLU A 899 6.83 -25.79 11.57
C GLU A 899 8.04 -26.74 11.53
#